data_AF-A0A1Z4BNV4-F1
#
_entry.id   AF-A0A1Z4BNV4-F1
#
_cell.length_a   1.000
_cell.length_b   1.000
_cell.length_c   1.000
_cell.angle_alpha   90.00
_cell.angle_beta   90.00
_cell.angle_gamma   90.00
#
_symmetry.space_group_name_H-M   'P 1'
#
loop_
_entity.id
_entity.type
_entity.pdbx_description
1 polymer ?
#
loop_
_entity_poly.entity_id
_entity_poly.type
_entity_poly.pdbx_seq_one_letter_code
_entity_poly.pdbx_strand_id
1 'polypeptide(L)'
;MESMYKESLFQAISKGEVVLWAGAGLSLYAGLPSGVQLREILYEGLTPLEKEEVGKESELSHLADEICVLKGNRNYIIQTLKDTFRRDFLSTETHKVISQIPHFRNIITTNYDSLFESVYGSGKLNIIFSDDHTPYIDDKKVNLFKIHGDLSAPNSIIITESDYNNFFSKDTEQNTIWSIIKGIIATKSILFIGYSLEDTNVEVVFNKIRDKIGENGKECYFVAPNISTTKSKKLIRAKIHPISLTGEKLFEELIEYLTKNITNDFKNKYISSDIYSEFIGNFGLKSEIELDSSIGKNIVKNLTGIEGKDTKIEMSFSVSDSFEGINKLKGLISTGSASEGVVKDVKIATNVINTLEKNNILENSISGEDISEGITIDKKFLGDDFSLNINGINFMDINSIKNLTLILLPSFDEQVDIIFENKKEFNDVRIKVVFLNLIERRVKVIVQLYDNQIEIETCISTEEATRAILYYRESKQINNISKQISFFELIEYFSEGQSFSVYIREHKIFDSKKSIGGNLKEGFKSLYEMNHFYFNYFKKLKEIERLGNLRFSNININDVTSNNFNLLEKIIAKFNSPIEEKNPKIPLKPECFDYTEYKDNFALRFTENLDDIVIHNQTFKMGEVRMQISDAFISNYEEIINDRTISPIVESRSKRAIITFNN
;
A
#
# COMPACT_ATOMS: atom_id res chain seq x y z
N MET A 1 -23.65 35.47 -0.59
CA MET A 1 -24.59 34.67 -1.41
C MET A 1 -23.86 33.92 -2.51
N GLU A 2 -23.08 34.59 -3.35
CA GLU A 2 -22.36 33.94 -4.47
C GLU A 2 -21.39 32.81 -4.05
N SER A 3 -20.58 33.02 -3.00
CA SER A 3 -19.71 31.96 -2.43
C SER A 3 -20.51 30.75 -1.93
N MET A 4 -21.73 30.97 -1.42
CA MET A 4 -22.60 29.92 -0.90
C MET A 4 -23.21 29.11 -2.04
N TYR A 5 -23.56 29.75 -3.17
CA TYR A 5 -24.02 29.05 -4.37
C TYR A 5 -22.93 28.18 -4.99
N LYS A 6 -21.69 28.67 -5.04
CA LYS A 6 -20.55 27.89 -5.53
C LYS A 6 -20.29 26.66 -4.65
N GLU A 7 -20.31 26.82 -3.34
CA GLU A 7 -20.13 25.70 -2.41
C GLU A 7 -21.26 24.67 -2.53
N SER A 8 -22.52 25.11 -2.62
CA SER A 8 -23.67 24.23 -2.87
C SER A 8 -23.51 23.46 -4.19
N LEU A 9 -23.11 24.15 -5.27
CA LEU A 9 -22.83 23.54 -6.56
C LEU A 9 -21.75 22.46 -6.45
N PHE A 10 -20.63 22.75 -5.80
CA PHE A 10 -19.52 21.81 -5.67
C PHE A 10 -19.91 20.57 -4.85
N GLN A 11 -20.66 20.75 -3.77
CA GLN A 11 -21.23 19.64 -2.99
C GLN A 11 -22.20 18.78 -3.82
N ALA A 12 -23.06 19.41 -4.64
CA ALA A 12 -23.99 18.69 -5.50
C ALA A 12 -23.26 17.92 -6.62
N ILE A 13 -22.20 18.51 -7.19
CA ILE A 13 -21.36 17.82 -8.19
C ILE A 13 -20.63 16.64 -7.55
N SER A 14 -20.03 16.80 -6.36
CA SER A 14 -19.27 15.73 -5.70
C SER A 14 -20.13 14.50 -5.38
N LYS A 15 -21.45 14.68 -5.28
CA LYS A 15 -22.44 13.59 -5.11
C LYS A 15 -23.01 13.05 -6.42
N GLY A 16 -22.57 13.52 -7.58
CA GLY A 16 -23.10 13.10 -8.89
C GLY A 16 -24.56 13.52 -9.13
N GLU A 17 -25.01 14.62 -8.52
CA GLU A 17 -26.40 15.09 -8.59
C GLU A 17 -26.63 16.17 -9.66
N VAL A 18 -25.55 16.63 -10.33
CA VAL A 18 -25.58 17.74 -11.28
C VAL A 18 -25.35 17.25 -12.70
N VAL A 19 -26.12 17.79 -13.64
CA VAL A 19 -25.91 17.65 -15.09
C VAL A 19 -25.30 18.93 -15.66
N LEU A 20 -24.27 18.77 -16.48
CA LEU A 20 -23.63 19.88 -17.19
C LEU A 20 -24.45 20.23 -18.43
N TRP A 21 -24.86 21.50 -18.54
CA TRP A 21 -25.48 22.08 -19.72
C TRP A 21 -24.51 23.08 -20.35
N ALA A 22 -23.83 22.67 -21.42
CA ALA A 22 -22.80 23.44 -22.10
C ALA A 22 -23.37 24.17 -23.32
N GLY A 23 -23.09 25.47 -23.42
CA GLY A 23 -23.38 26.28 -24.60
C GLY A 23 -22.12 26.73 -25.35
N ALA A 24 -22.30 27.52 -26.42
CA ALA A 24 -21.22 27.91 -27.33
C ALA A 24 -20.13 28.76 -26.64
N GLY A 25 -20.48 29.44 -25.53
CA GLY A 25 -19.53 30.16 -24.68
C GLY A 25 -18.43 29.27 -24.10
N LEU A 26 -18.69 27.97 -23.90
CA LEU A 26 -17.69 26.99 -23.46
C LEU A 26 -16.77 26.58 -24.61
N SER A 27 -17.04 26.98 -25.85
CA SER A 27 -16.21 26.66 -27.02
C SER A 27 -15.38 27.86 -27.51
N LEU A 28 -15.53 29.04 -26.89
CA LEU A 28 -14.86 30.28 -27.34
C LEU A 28 -13.33 30.21 -27.24
N TYR A 29 -12.77 29.61 -26.17
CA TYR A 29 -11.32 29.46 -26.03
C TYR A 29 -10.72 28.48 -27.05
N ALA A 30 -11.54 27.59 -27.63
CA ALA A 30 -11.14 26.72 -28.72
C ALA A 30 -11.11 27.47 -30.07
N GLY A 31 -11.42 28.76 -30.06
CA GLY A 31 -11.54 29.61 -31.24
C GLY A 31 -12.88 29.49 -31.95
N LEU A 32 -13.86 28.74 -31.43
CA LEU A 32 -15.15 28.55 -32.12
C LEU A 32 -16.09 29.72 -31.86
N PRO A 33 -16.98 30.06 -32.81
CA PRO A 33 -17.86 31.21 -32.66
C PRO A 33 -19.01 30.96 -31.68
N SER A 34 -19.44 32.01 -31.00
CA SER A 34 -20.77 32.09 -30.36
C SER A 34 -21.90 32.09 -31.40
N GLY A 35 -23.15 31.96 -30.96
CA GLY A 35 -24.32 32.07 -31.85
C GLY A 35 -24.40 33.43 -32.59
N VAL A 36 -24.03 34.53 -31.92
CA VAL A 36 -23.99 35.87 -32.52
C VAL A 36 -22.91 35.95 -33.62
N GLN A 37 -21.73 35.39 -33.36
CA GLN A 37 -20.66 35.35 -34.35
C GLN A 37 -20.99 34.39 -35.51
N LEU A 38 -21.70 33.29 -35.25
CA LEU A 38 -22.17 32.39 -36.30
C LEU A 38 -23.18 33.08 -37.22
N ARG A 39 -24.09 33.90 -36.67
CA ARG A 39 -25.00 34.74 -37.47
C ARG A 39 -24.21 35.65 -38.40
N GLU A 40 -23.18 36.33 -37.89
CA GLU A 40 -22.32 37.21 -38.68
C GLU A 40 -21.60 36.44 -39.79
N ILE A 41 -21.05 35.25 -39.49
CA ILE A 41 -20.40 34.40 -40.50
C ILE A 41 -21.39 34.00 -41.61
N LEU A 42 -22.61 33.59 -41.24
CA LEU A 42 -23.65 33.23 -42.21
C LEU A 42 -24.05 34.41 -43.10
N TYR A 43 -24.26 35.59 -42.52
CA TYR A 43 -24.61 36.80 -43.25
C TYR A 43 -23.48 37.27 -44.17
N GLU A 44 -22.23 37.30 -43.68
CA GLU A 44 -21.09 37.80 -44.44
C GLU A 44 -20.71 36.91 -45.63
N GLY A 45 -21.01 35.61 -45.57
CA GLY A 45 -20.82 34.70 -46.70
C GLY A 45 -21.84 34.85 -47.85
N LEU A 46 -22.88 35.67 -47.68
CA LEU A 46 -23.86 35.98 -48.73
C LEU A 46 -23.32 37.03 -49.71
N THR A 47 -23.77 36.97 -50.97
CA THR A 47 -23.44 38.00 -51.97
C THR A 47 -24.13 39.33 -51.66
N PRO A 48 -23.67 40.47 -52.21
CA PRO A 48 -24.32 41.76 -51.98
C PRO A 48 -25.84 41.77 -52.30
N LEU A 49 -26.25 41.10 -53.39
CA LEU A 49 -27.67 40.98 -53.76
C LEU A 49 -28.46 40.11 -52.78
N GLU A 50 -27.85 39.04 -52.28
CA GLU A 50 -28.51 38.14 -51.31
C GLU A 50 -28.67 38.80 -49.94
N LYS A 51 -27.75 39.69 -49.56
CA LYS A 51 -27.86 40.50 -48.33
C LYS A 51 -29.03 41.48 -48.35
N GLU A 52 -29.50 41.89 -49.53
CA GLU A 52 -30.68 42.76 -49.66
C GLU A 52 -32.00 42.01 -49.37
N GLU A 53 -32.00 40.68 -49.50
CA GLU A 53 -33.17 39.81 -49.34
C GLU A 53 -33.32 39.23 -47.92
N VAL A 54 -32.34 39.46 -47.03
CA VAL A 54 -32.36 38.93 -45.65
C VAL A 54 -32.16 40.03 -44.62
N GLY A 55 -32.69 39.86 -43.42
CA GLY A 55 -32.55 40.86 -42.37
C GLY A 55 -31.15 40.83 -41.73
N LYS A 56 -30.40 41.94 -41.87
CA LYS A 56 -29.06 42.08 -41.26
C LYS A 56 -29.06 41.90 -39.74
N GLU A 57 -30.10 42.40 -39.08
CA GLU A 57 -30.25 42.34 -37.61
C GLU A 57 -31.19 41.23 -37.15
N SER A 58 -31.54 40.30 -38.04
CA SER A 58 -32.32 39.11 -37.70
C SER A 58 -31.58 38.26 -36.67
N GLU A 59 -32.33 37.64 -35.75
CA GLU A 59 -31.79 36.60 -34.87
C GLU A 59 -31.26 35.42 -35.70
N LEU A 60 -30.33 34.64 -35.13
CA LEU A 60 -29.66 33.54 -35.85
C LEU A 60 -30.66 32.59 -36.52
N SER A 61 -31.71 32.19 -35.81
CA SER A 61 -32.68 31.21 -36.33
C SER A 61 -33.54 31.76 -37.46
N HIS A 62 -33.89 33.05 -37.39
CA HIS A 62 -34.67 33.72 -38.42
C HIS A 62 -33.82 33.93 -39.67
N LEU A 63 -32.60 34.44 -39.51
CA LEU A 63 -31.65 34.58 -40.62
C LEU A 63 -31.38 33.24 -41.31
N ALA A 64 -31.22 32.16 -40.55
CA ALA A 64 -31.02 30.83 -41.11
C ALA A 64 -32.24 30.35 -41.93
N ASP A 65 -33.46 30.67 -41.50
CA ASP A 65 -34.69 30.35 -42.24
C ASP A 65 -34.80 31.18 -43.54
N GLU A 66 -34.53 32.49 -43.48
CA GLU A 66 -34.47 33.38 -44.65
C GLU A 66 -33.45 32.88 -45.68
N ILE A 67 -32.25 32.48 -45.24
CA ILE A 67 -31.21 31.92 -46.10
C ILE A 67 -31.67 30.60 -46.74
N CYS A 68 -32.34 29.72 -45.99
CA CYS A 68 -32.90 28.48 -46.52
C CYS A 68 -33.93 28.74 -47.63
N VAL A 69 -34.82 29.72 -47.42
CA VAL A 69 -35.83 30.14 -48.41
C VAL A 69 -35.14 30.71 -49.66
N LEU A 70 -34.19 31.63 -49.48
CA LEU A 70 -33.44 32.27 -50.55
C LEU A 70 -32.65 31.27 -51.41
N LYS A 71 -31.95 30.33 -50.78
CA LYS A 71 -31.12 29.31 -51.46
C LYS A 71 -31.93 28.09 -51.93
N GLY A 72 -33.18 27.96 -51.51
CA GLY A 72 -34.07 26.83 -51.79
C GLY A 72 -33.68 25.51 -51.12
N ASN A 73 -32.65 25.49 -50.28
CA ASN A 73 -32.19 24.34 -49.51
C ASN A 73 -31.23 24.79 -48.38
N ARG A 74 -30.85 23.85 -47.50
CA ARG A 74 -29.98 24.11 -46.35
C ARG A 74 -28.47 23.91 -46.60
N ASN A 75 -28.05 23.62 -47.84
CA ASN A 75 -26.66 23.22 -48.11
C ASN A 75 -25.65 24.31 -47.76
N TYR A 76 -25.98 25.57 -48.04
CA TYR A 76 -25.12 26.70 -47.68
C TYR A 76 -24.86 26.73 -46.17
N ILE A 77 -25.92 26.64 -45.35
CA ILE A 77 -25.79 26.64 -43.89
C ILE A 77 -24.97 25.45 -43.41
N ILE A 78 -25.29 24.24 -43.88
CA ILE A 78 -24.57 23.02 -43.49
C ILE A 78 -23.08 23.10 -43.86
N GLN A 79 -22.76 23.64 -45.03
CA GLN A 79 -21.37 23.78 -45.47
C GLN A 79 -20.64 24.80 -44.61
N THR A 80 -21.24 25.97 -44.36
CA THR A 80 -20.69 26.98 -43.46
C THR A 80 -20.45 26.44 -42.05
N LEU A 81 -21.39 25.64 -41.51
CA LEU A 81 -21.21 24.98 -40.21
C LEU A 81 -20.04 24.00 -40.24
N LYS A 82 -19.92 23.16 -41.28
CA LYS A 82 -18.79 22.24 -41.43
C LYS A 82 -17.45 22.98 -41.48
N ASP A 83 -17.36 24.03 -42.28
CA ASP A 83 -16.12 24.81 -42.45
C ASP A 83 -15.75 25.56 -41.16
N THR A 84 -16.75 25.96 -40.38
CA THR A 84 -16.57 26.66 -39.11
C THR A 84 -16.16 25.74 -37.96
N PHE A 85 -16.79 24.57 -37.85
CA PHE A 85 -16.71 23.71 -36.65
C PHE A 85 -15.86 22.44 -36.84
N ARG A 86 -15.50 22.04 -38.06
CA ARG A 86 -14.62 20.87 -38.34
C ARG A 86 -13.15 21.23 -38.53
N ARG A 87 -12.72 22.40 -38.04
CA ARG A 87 -11.32 22.84 -38.06
C ARG A 87 -10.58 22.42 -36.80
N ASP A 88 -9.26 22.51 -36.83
CA ASP A 88 -8.44 22.30 -35.64
C ASP A 88 -8.77 23.31 -34.54
N PHE A 89 -8.89 22.82 -33.30
CA PHE A 89 -9.21 23.63 -32.13
C PHE A 89 -7.97 24.37 -31.61
N LEU A 90 -8.10 25.66 -31.29
CA LEU A 90 -7.00 26.45 -30.72
C LEU A 90 -6.60 25.95 -29.32
N SER A 91 -7.55 25.42 -28.56
CA SER A 91 -7.34 24.86 -27.22
C SER A 91 -8.43 23.85 -26.89
N THR A 92 -8.04 22.81 -26.16
CA THR A 92 -8.95 21.76 -25.65
C THR A 92 -8.85 21.61 -24.13
N GLU A 93 -8.06 22.45 -23.45
CA GLU A 93 -7.67 22.24 -22.05
C GLU A 93 -8.85 22.19 -21.08
N THR A 94 -9.81 23.11 -21.19
CA THR A 94 -10.99 23.10 -20.32
C THR A 94 -11.84 21.86 -20.54
N HIS A 95 -12.06 21.44 -21.80
CA HIS A 95 -12.76 20.18 -22.10
C HIS A 95 -11.99 18.96 -21.55
N LYS A 96 -10.65 18.95 -21.64
CA LYS A 96 -9.82 17.91 -21.01
C LYS A 96 -10.02 17.86 -19.50
N VAL A 97 -10.04 19.01 -18.81
CA VAL A 97 -10.32 19.07 -17.37
C VAL A 97 -11.72 18.52 -17.07
N ILE A 98 -12.74 18.89 -17.84
CA ILE A 98 -14.10 18.35 -17.67
C ILE A 98 -14.12 16.83 -17.85
N SER A 99 -13.36 16.29 -18.82
CA SER A 99 -13.27 14.85 -19.07
C SER A 99 -12.65 14.06 -17.91
N GLN A 100 -11.95 14.74 -17.00
CA GLN A 100 -11.40 14.15 -15.78
C GLN A 100 -12.41 14.12 -14.61
N ILE A 101 -13.64 14.62 -14.80
CA ILE A 101 -14.69 14.70 -13.79
C ILE A 101 -15.79 13.66 -14.11
N PRO A 102 -15.65 12.40 -13.65
CA PRO A 102 -16.61 11.33 -13.95
C PRO A 102 -17.98 11.50 -13.28
N HIS A 103 -18.14 12.54 -12.45
CA HIS A 103 -19.42 12.90 -11.82
C HIS A 103 -20.46 13.35 -12.86
N PHE A 104 -20.01 13.92 -13.99
CA PHE A 104 -20.89 14.29 -15.09
C PHE A 104 -21.16 13.09 -16.00
N ARG A 105 -22.05 12.18 -15.57
CA ARG A 105 -22.50 11.05 -16.40
C ARG A 105 -23.41 11.44 -17.56
N ASN A 106 -24.05 12.60 -17.46
CA ASN A 106 -24.83 13.19 -18.54
C ASN A 106 -24.34 14.62 -18.78
N ILE A 107 -24.07 14.94 -20.05
CA ILE A 107 -23.73 16.28 -20.52
C ILE A 107 -24.74 16.63 -21.61
N ILE A 108 -25.37 17.79 -21.51
CA ILE A 108 -26.29 18.32 -22.51
C ILE A 108 -25.59 19.50 -23.19
N THR A 109 -25.57 19.53 -24.52
CA THR A 109 -24.96 20.61 -25.28
C THR A 109 -25.82 21.05 -26.45
N THR A 110 -25.81 22.36 -26.71
CA THR A 110 -26.37 22.98 -27.91
C THR A 110 -25.34 23.18 -29.02
N ASN A 111 -24.11 22.72 -28.81
CA ASN A 111 -23.00 22.99 -29.71
C ASN A 111 -22.89 21.92 -30.81
N TYR A 112 -22.51 22.36 -32.01
CA TYR A 112 -22.27 21.49 -33.17
C TYR A 112 -20.86 20.93 -33.23
N ASP A 113 -19.93 21.53 -32.50
CA ASP A 113 -18.52 21.15 -32.47
C ASP A 113 -18.30 19.76 -31.87
N SER A 114 -17.09 19.22 -32.03
CA SER A 114 -16.70 17.91 -31.53
C SER A 114 -15.68 17.98 -30.37
N LEU A 115 -15.72 19.04 -29.55
CA LEU A 115 -14.72 19.26 -28.51
C LEU A 115 -14.78 18.19 -27.41
N PHE A 116 -15.97 17.85 -26.92
CA PHE A 116 -16.14 16.77 -25.95
C PHE A 116 -15.67 15.43 -26.55
N GLU A 117 -16.07 15.13 -27.77
CA GLU A 117 -15.69 13.93 -28.49
C GLU A 117 -14.17 13.81 -28.68
N SER A 118 -13.48 14.94 -28.85
CA SER A 118 -12.03 14.97 -29.06
C SER A 118 -11.20 14.68 -27.81
N VAL A 119 -11.74 14.95 -26.61
CA VAL A 119 -11.01 14.81 -25.34
C VAL A 119 -11.35 13.53 -24.58
N TYR A 120 -12.54 12.96 -24.83
CA TYR A 120 -12.92 11.69 -24.22
C TYR A 120 -12.31 10.52 -25.02
N GLY A 121 -11.62 9.62 -24.32
CA GLY A 121 -11.04 8.42 -24.94
C GLY A 121 -12.08 7.46 -25.53
N SER A 122 -11.65 6.62 -26.47
CA SER A 122 -12.49 5.61 -27.12
C SER A 122 -13.22 4.75 -26.09
N GLY A 123 -14.55 4.71 -26.15
CA GLY A 123 -15.38 3.89 -25.27
C GLY A 123 -15.83 4.54 -23.95
N LYS A 124 -15.38 5.77 -23.64
CA LYS A 124 -15.83 6.52 -22.45
C LYS A 124 -17.03 7.43 -22.68
N LEU A 125 -17.25 7.84 -23.92
CA LEU A 125 -18.31 8.76 -24.33
C LEU A 125 -19.32 8.06 -25.24
N ASN A 126 -20.59 8.36 -25.04
CA ASN A 126 -21.70 7.97 -25.89
C ASN A 126 -22.37 9.22 -26.45
N ILE A 127 -22.55 9.31 -27.78
CA ILE A 127 -23.03 10.52 -28.46
C ILE A 127 -24.49 10.32 -28.87
N ILE A 128 -25.37 11.18 -28.36
CA ILE A 128 -26.83 11.06 -28.51
C ILE A 128 -27.36 12.35 -29.12
N PHE A 129 -27.82 12.28 -30.36
CA PHE A 129 -28.37 13.44 -31.08
C PHE A 129 -29.60 13.10 -31.94
N SER A 130 -29.97 11.81 -32.01
CA SER A 130 -31.12 11.30 -32.76
C SER A 130 -31.85 10.21 -31.97
N ASP A 131 -33.16 10.07 -32.15
CA ASP A 131 -34.01 9.21 -31.30
C ASP A 131 -33.59 7.74 -31.33
N ASP A 132 -33.08 7.26 -32.47
CA ASP A 132 -32.52 5.93 -32.66
C ASP A 132 -31.22 5.68 -31.87
N HIS A 133 -30.60 6.73 -31.30
CA HIS A 133 -29.47 6.59 -30.39
C HIS A 133 -29.89 6.24 -28.96
N THR A 134 -31.16 6.46 -28.61
CA THR A 134 -31.68 6.28 -27.24
C THR A 134 -31.41 4.88 -26.65
N PRO A 135 -31.57 3.77 -27.39
CA PRO A 135 -31.29 2.43 -26.84
C PRO A 135 -29.83 2.18 -26.45
N TYR A 136 -28.89 3.03 -26.90
CA TYR A 136 -27.46 2.88 -26.61
C TYR A 136 -27.00 3.70 -25.41
N ILE A 137 -27.90 4.40 -24.71
CA ILE A 137 -27.59 5.09 -23.46
C ILE A 137 -27.01 4.10 -22.45
N ASP A 138 -25.85 4.45 -21.90
CA ASP A 138 -25.06 3.58 -21.03
C ASP A 138 -24.69 4.37 -19.77
N ASP A 139 -25.16 3.90 -18.62
CA ASP A 139 -24.93 4.56 -17.32
C ASP A 139 -23.47 4.42 -16.83
N LYS A 140 -22.69 3.52 -17.44
CA LYS A 140 -21.26 3.35 -17.18
C LYS A 140 -20.39 4.31 -17.99
N LYS A 141 -20.97 5.00 -18.98
CA LYS A 141 -20.28 5.98 -19.82
C LYS A 141 -20.79 7.39 -19.57
N VAL A 142 -20.09 8.38 -20.10
CA VAL A 142 -20.62 9.74 -20.20
C VAL A 142 -21.53 9.80 -21.42
N ASN A 143 -22.78 10.20 -21.22
CA ASN A 143 -23.77 10.40 -22.29
C ASN A 143 -23.80 11.87 -22.68
N LEU A 144 -23.38 12.18 -23.90
CA LEU A 144 -23.39 13.52 -24.49
C LEU A 144 -24.63 13.70 -25.35
N PHE A 145 -25.60 14.47 -24.85
CA PHE A 145 -26.83 14.83 -25.55
C PHE A 145 -26.59 16.11 -26.38
N LYS A 146 -26.46 15.99 -27.70
CA LYS A 146 -26.34 17.13 -28.61
C LYS A 146 -27.73 17.48 -29.15
N ILE A 147 -28.41 18.38 -28.46
CA ILE A 147 -29.85 18.60 -28.66
C ILE A 147 -30.18 19.40 -29.92
N HIS A 148 -29.17 20.04 -30.54
CA HIS A 148 -29.29 20.71 -31.84
C HIS A 148 -28.75 19.87 -33.00
N GLY A 149 -28.52 18.58 -32.77
CA GLY A 149 -28.01 17.67 -33.79
C GLY A 149 -26.48 17.64 -33.86
N ASP A 150 -25.99 16.89 -34.84
CA ASP A 150 -24.56 16.67 -35.06
C ASP A 150 -24.17 16.82 -36.54
N LEU A 151 -22.98 17.36 -36.81
CA LEU A 151 -22.53 17.61 -38.18
C LEU A 151 -22.21 16.33 -38.96
N SER A 152 -22.08 15.17 -38.31
CA SER A 152 -22.01 13.87 -38.98
C SER A 152 -23.33 13.48 -39.65
N ALA A 153 -24.45 13.97 -39.15
CA ALA A 153 -25.79 13.77 -39.70
C ALA A 153 -26.47 15.13 -39.98
N PRO A 154 -26.16 15.79 -41.11
CA PRO A 154 -26.66 17.15 -41.41
C PRO A 154 -28.17 17.35 -41.33
N ASN A 155 -28.96 16.30 -41.54
CA ASN A 155 -30.43 16.36 -41.43
C ASN A 155 -30.93 16.47 -39.98
N SER A 156 -30.08 16.18 -38.99
CA SER A 156 -30.39 16.33 -37.56
C SER A 156 -30.19 17.77 -37.04
N ILE A 157 -29.56 18.65 -37.83
CA ILE A 157 -29.18 19.99 -37.39
C ILE A 157 -30.42 20.86 -37.18
N ILE A 158 -30.53 21.46 -36.00
CA ILE A 158 -31.59 22.39 -35.62
C ILE A 158 -31.00 23.78 -35.55
N ILE A 159 -31.36 24.64 -36.51
CA ILE A 159 -30.85 26.02 -36.55
C ILE A 159 -31.88 27.02 -37.06
N THR A 160 -32.81 26.62 -37.93
CA THR A 160 -33.84 27.50 -38.51
C THR A 160 -35.06 27.60 -37.61
N GLU A 161 -35.84 28.69 -37.72
CA GLU A 161 -37.14 28.78 -37.05
C GLU A 161 -38.07 27.61 -37.40
N SER A 162 -38.05 27.17 -38.65
CA SER A 162 -38.79 25.98 -39.10
C SER A 162 -38.35 24.72 -38.35
N ASP A 163 -37.04 24.51 -38.12
CA ASP A 163 -36.54 23.35 -37.35
C ASP A 163 -37.08 23.38 -35.92
N TYR A 164 -36.92 24.51 -35.24
CA TYR A 164 -37.41 24.68 -33.87
C TYR A 164 -38.93 24.51 -33.79
N ASN A 165 -39.69 25.12 -34.70
CA ASN A 165 -41.14 24.97 -34.73
C ASN A 165 -41.55 23.51 -34.93
N ASN A 166 -40.94 22.78 -35.88
CA ASN A 166 -41.24 21.37 -36.07
C ASN A 166 -40.89 20.54 -34.84
N PHE A 167 -39.74 20.85 -34.23
CA PHE A 167 -39.25 20.20 -33.02
C PHE A 167 -40.16 20.40 -31.81
N PHE A 168 -40.81 21.57 -31.64
CA PHE A 168 -41.72 21.83 -30.51
C PHE A 168 -43.21 21.56 -30.80
N SER A 169 -43.67 21.72 -32.05
CA SER A 169 -45.11 21.73 -32.39
C SER A 169 -45.71 20.38 -32.78
N LYS A 170 -44.91 19.40 -33.23
CA LYS A 170 -45.44 18.13 -33.76
C LYS A 170 -44.95 16.86 -33.06
N ASP A 171 -43.78 16.89 -32.41
CA ASP A 171 -43.11 15.67 -31.90
C ASP A 171 -42.67 15.70 -30.43
N THR A 172 -43.05 16.69 -29.63
CA THR A 172 -42.61 16.75 -28.22
C THR A 172 -43.17 15.65 -27.31
N GLU A 173 -44.21 14.91 -27.75
CA GLU A 173 -44.72 13.70 -27.09
C GLU A 173 -44.12 12.39 -27.67
N GLN A 174 -43.47 12.43 -28.83
CA GLN A 174 -42.93 11.25 -29.53
C GLN A 174 -41.38 11.21 -29.57
N ASN A 175 -40.71 12.35 -29.38
CA ASN A 175 -39.25 12.42 -29.33
C ASN A 175 -38.73 11.80 -28.02
N THR A 176 -37.96 10.72 -28.16
CA THR A 176 -37.52 9.91 -27.02
C THR A 176 -36.36 10.58 -26.29
N ILE A 177 -35.46 11.25 -27.02
CA ILE A 177 -34.37 12.03 -26.40
C ILE A 177 -34.92 13.09 -25.46
N TRP A 178 -35.93 13.86 -25.88
CA TRP A 178 -36.52 14.88 -25.01
C TRP A 178 -37.25 14.32 -23.81
N SER A 179 -37.85 13.14 -23.93
CA SER A 179 -38.45 12.47 -22.79
C SER A 179 -37.40 12.17 -21.70
N ILE A 180 -36.20 11.77 -22.13
CA ILE A 180 -35.05 11.58 -21.22
C ILE A 180 -34.56 12.91 -20.66
N ILE A 181 -34.36 13.93 -21.51
CA ILE A 181 -33.92 15.26 -21.06
C ILE A 181 -34.92 15.87 -20.08
N LYS A 182 -36.23 15.73 -20.32
CA LYS A 182 -37.28 16.14 -19.38
C LYS A 182 -37.13 15.42 -18.04
N GLY A 183 -36.87 14.12 -18.07
CA GLY A 183 -36.57 13.33 -16.87
C GLY A 183 -35.32 13.83 -16.13
N ILE A 184 -34.25 14.16 -16.86
CA ILE A 184 -33.02 14.75 -16.30
C ILE A 184 -33.32 16.10 -15.63
N ILE A 185 -33.97 17.02 -16.35
CA ILE A 185 -34.36 18.35 -15.83
C ILE A 185 -35.24 18.22 -14.58
N ALA A 186 -36.10 17.20 -14.53
CA ALA A 186 -37.00 16.98 -13.41
C ALA A 186 -36.33 16.38 -12.17
N THR A 187 -35.23 15.64 -12.33
CA THR A 187 -34.64 14.82 -11.25
C THR A 187 -33.25 15.28 -10.80
N LYS A 188 -32.55 16.08 -11.60
CA LYS A 188 -31.17 16.51 -11.35
C LYS A 188 -31.06 18.02 -11.22
N SER A 189 -30.02 18.46 -10.53
CA SER A 189 -29.58 19.86 -10.57
C SER A 189 -28.91 20.15 -11.91
N ILE A 190 -29.01 21.37 -12.41
CA ILE A 190 -28.43 21.74 -13.72
C ILE A 190 -27.38 22.84 -13.55
N LEU A 191 -26.21 22.64 -14.15
CA LEU A 191 -25.17 23.65 -14.28
C LEU A 191 -25.15 24.18 -15.73
N PHE A 192 -25.64 25.40 -15.94
CA PHE A 192 -25.50 26.11 -17.21
C PHE A 192 -24.13 26.79 -17.29
N ILE A 193 -23.34 26.49 -18.32
CA ILE A 193 -22.04 27.12 -18.57
C ILE A 193 -21.88 27.47 -20.05
N GLY A 194 -21.33 28.66 -20.34
CA GLY A 194 -21.17 29.12 -21.72
C GLY A 194 -22.50 29.23 -22.48
N TYR A 195 -23.62 29.22 -21.76
CA TYR A 195 -24.95 29.25 -22.32
C TYR A 195 -25.54 30.63 -22.10
N SER A 196 -26.12 31.25 -23.12
CA SER A 196 -26.65 32.61 -22.98
C SER A 196 -28.03 32.63 -22.32
N LEU A 197 -28.73 31.48 -22.26
CA LEU A 197 -30.18 31.39 -21.98
C LEU A 197 -31.03 32.22 -22.95
N GLU A 198 -30.48 32.63 -24.10
CA GLU A 198 -31.18 33.42 -25.11
C GLU A 198 -31.77 32.56 -26.23
N ASP A 199 -31.42 31.26 -26.27
CA ASP A 199 -32.17 30.29 -27.05
C ASP A 199 -33.56 30.12 -26.41
N THR A 200 -34.49 30.92 -26.95
CA THR A 200 -35.87 31.05 -26.47
C THR A 200 -36.59 29.70 -26.50
N ASN A 201 -36.19 28.83 -27.41
CA ASN A 201 -36.80 27.53 -27.66
C ASN A 201 -36.48 26.53 -26.54
N VAL A 202 -35.20 26.43 -26.16
CA VAL A 202 -34.78 25.62 -25.00
C VAL A 202 -35.26 26.25 -23.69
N GLU A 203 -35.22 27.58 -23.56
CA GLU A 203 -35.72 28.30 -22.36
C GLU A 203 -37.20 27.98 -22.11
N VAL A 204 -38.04 27.96 -23.16
CA VAL A 204 -39.47 27.64 -23.07
C VAL A 204 -39.70 26.21 -22.55
N VAL A 205 -38.98 25.21 -23.06
CA VAL A 205 -39.16 23.82 -22.59
C VAL A 205 -38.67 23.66 -21.16
N PHE A 206 -37.50 24.22 -20.83
CA PHE A 206 -36.99 24.21 -19.48
C PHE A 206 -37.98 24.84 -18.49
N ASN A 207 -38.48 26.04 -18.78
CA ASN A 207 -39.44 26.74 -17.93
C ASN A 207 -40.76 25.96 -17.80
N LYS A 208 -41.30 25.39 -18.88
CA LYS A 208 -42.52 24.55 -18.82
C LYS A 208 -42.38 23.36 -17.87
N ILE A 209 -41.21 22.72 -17.84
CA ILE A 209 -40.94 21.60 -16.92
C ILE A 209 -40.84 22.12 -15.49
N ARG A 210 -40.11 23.22 -15.28
CA ARG A 210 -39.91 23.84 -13.97
C ARG A 210 -41.21 24.34 -13.35
N ASP A 211 -42.09 24.95 -14.14
CA ASP A 211 -43.40 25.43 -13.69
C ASP A 211 -44.28 24.29 -13.17
N LYS A 212 -44.20 23.09 -13.77
CA LYS A 212 -44.91 21.90 -13.30
C LYS A 212 -44.35 21.35 -11.99
N ILE A 213 -43.04 21.46 -11.76
CA ILE A 213 -42.38 20.96 -10.53
C ILE A 213 -42.54 21.95 -9.37
N GLY A 214 -42.63 23.25 -9.67
CA GLY A 214 -42.89 24.31 -8.69
C GLY A 214 -41.72 24.54 -7.73
N GLU A 215 -41.99 24.50 -6.42
CA GLU A 215 -40.99 24.77 -5.37
C GLU A 215 -40.10 23.57 -5.03
N ASN A 216 -40.49 22.36 -5.43
CA ASN A 216 -39.75 21.13 -5.14
C ASN A 216 -38.62 20.83 -6.13
N GLY A 217 -38.39 21.73 -7.10
CA GLY A 217 -37.38 21.54 -8.13
C GLY A 217 -35.97 21.63 -7.55
N LYS A 218 -35.07 20.78 -8.04
CA LYS A 218 -33.65 20.82 -7.70
C LYS A 218 -33.03 22.18 -8.07
N GLU A 219 -31.94 22.54 -7.39
CA GLU A 219 -31.22 23.79 -7.62
C GLU A 219 -30.64 23.83 -9.04
N CYS A 220 -30.65 25.01 -9.65
CA CYS A 220 -30.02 25.25 -10.94
C CYS A 220 -28.99 26.35 -10.78
N TYR A 221 -27.88 26.25 -11.51
CA TYR A 221 -26.76 27.16 -11.39
C TYR A 221 -26.40 27.70 -12.77
N PHE A 222 -25.99 28.96 -12.82
CA PHE A 222 -25.57 29.62 -14.04
C PHE A 222 -24.20 30.24 -13.84
N VAL A 223 -23.20 29.76 -14.58
CA VAL A 223 -21.82 30.22 -14.52
C VAL A 223 -21.46 30.97 -15.78
N ALA A 224 -21.12 32.25 -15.63
CA ALA A 224 -20.58 33.09 -16.70
C ALA A 224 -19.77 34.24 -16.10
N PRO A 225 -18.75 34.76 -16.81
CA PRO A 225 -18.07 35.97 -16.38
C PRO A 225 -18.98 37.20 -16.50
N ASN A 226 -18.78 38.19 -15.63
CA ASN A 226 -19.38 39.53 -15.72
C ASN A 226 -20.93 39.54 -15.82
N ILE A 227 -21.62 38.73 -15.02
CA ILE A 227 -23.09 38.67 -15.01
C ILE A 227 -23.64 40.04 -14.57
N SER A 228 -24.40 40.69 -15.46
CA SER A 228 -25.02 41.99 -15.15
C SER A 228 -26.03 41.88 -14.00
N THR A 229 -26.21 42.97 -13.25
CA THR A 229 -27.15 43.02 -12.13
C THR A 229 -28.59 42.70 -12.55
N THR A 230 -29.00 43.13 -13.74
CA THR A 230 -30.30 42.83 -14.34
C THR A 230 -30.44 41.34 -14.65
N LYS A 231 -29.43 40.73 -15.30
CA LYS A 231 -29.45 39.30 -15.62
C LYS A 231 -29.43 38.44 -14.37
N SER A 232 -28.61 38.80 -13.38
CA SER A 232 -28.57 38.14 -12.05
C SER A 232 -29.94 38.15 -11.37
N LYS A 233 -30.64 39.29 -11.35
CA LYS A 233 -32.02 39.37 -10.81
C LYS A 233 -33.02 38.51 -11.60
N LYS A 234 -32.90 38.44 -12.94
CA LYS A 234 -33.76 37.55 -13.77
C LYS A 234 -33.53 36.09 -13.41
N LEU A 235 -32.27 35.67 -13.31
CA LEU A 235 -31.87 34.30 -12.96
C LEU A 235 -32.41 33.89 -11.58
N ILE A 236 -32.23 34.72 -10.56
CA ILE A 236 -32.69 34.44 -9.20
C ILE A 236 -34.22 34.29 -9.17
N ARG A 237 -34.97 35.12 -9.90
CA ARG A 237 -36.43 34.99 -10.03
C ARG A 237 -36.85 33.68 -10.69
N ALA A 238 -36.06 33.21 -11.66
CA ALA A 238 -36.23 31.91 -12.30
C ALA A 238 -35.73 30.73 -11.43
N LYS A 239 -35.31 30.99 -10.18
CA LYS A 239 -34.71 30.01 -9.26
C LYS A 239 -33.43 29.37 -9.83
N ILE A 240 -32.64 30.18 -10.52
CA ILE A 240 -31.31 29.83 -11.02
C ILE A 240 -30.29 30.67 -10.26
N HIS A 241 -29.32 30.02 -9.63
CA HIS A 241 -28.28 30.65 -8.83
C HIS A 241 -27.12 31.14 -9.71
N PRO A 242 -26.92 32.47 -9.86
CA PRO A 242 -25.83 33.00 -10.66
C PRO A 242 -24.50 32.92 -9.91
N ILE A 243 -23.44 32.54 -10.62
CA ILE A 243 -22.06 32.50 -10.15
C ILE A 243 -21.19 33.19 -11.22
N SER A 244 -20.60 34.33 -10.87
CA SER A 244 -19.75 35.13 -11.74
C SER A 244 -18.33 34.59 -11.76
N LEU A 245 -18.10 33.57 -12.58
CA LEU A 245 -16.81 32.93 -12.77
C LEU A 245 -16.63 32.52 -14.24
N THR A 246 -15.38 32.41 -14.70
CA THR A 246 -15.09 31.76 -15.98
C THR A 246 -15.22 30.24 -15.84
N GLY A 247 -15.45 29.54 -16.95
CA GLY A 247 -15.57 28.08 -16.92
C GLY A 247 -14.26 27.41 -16.52
N GLU A 248 -13.14 27.94 -17.02
CA GLU A 248 -11.79 27.51 -16.70
C GLU A 248 -11.54 27.53 -15.20
N LYS A 249 -11.85 28.66 -14.55
CA LYS A 249 -11.61 28.82 -13.12
C LYS A 249 -12.56 27.96 -12.28
N LEU A 250 -13.82 27.80 -12.72
CA LEU A 250 -14.78 26.93 -12.05
C LEU A 250 -14.28 25.48 -12.00
N PHE A 251 -13.85 24.93 -13.14
CA PHE A 251 -13.44 23.53 -13.21
C PHE A 251 -12.08 23.29 -12.52
N GLU A 252 -11.17 24.26 -12.54
CA GLU A 252 -9.94 24.24 -11.75
C GLU A 252 -10.26 24.12 -10.24
N GLU A 253 -11.08 25.03 -9.71
CA GLU A 253 -11.48 25.02 -8.30
C GLU A 253 -12.32 23.77 -7.92
N LEU A 254 -13.12 23.26 -8.86
CA LEU A 254 -13.89 22.04 -8.66
C LEU A 254 -12.98 20.81 -8.56
N ILE A 255 -11.93 20.70 -9.38
CA ILE A 255 -10.96 19.60 -9.25
C ILE A 255 -10.30 19.65 -7.87
N GLU A 256 -9.86 20.82 -7.40
CA GLU A 256 -9.30 20.97 -6.05
C GLU A 256 -10.30 20.58 -4.95
N TYR A 257 -11.58 20.89 -5.15
CA TYR A 257 -12.63 20.47 -4.22
C TYR A 257 -12.81 18.95 -4.24
N LEU A 258 -12.87 18.33 -5.42
CA LEU A 258 -13.06 16.89 -5.55
C LEU A 258 -11.85 16.12 -5.02
N THR A 259 -10.62 16.53 -5.28
CA THR A 259 -9.43 15.83 -4.75
C THR A 259 -9.39 15.81 -3.22
N LYS A 260 -9.94 16.84 -2.56
CA LYS A 260 -10.07 16.89 -1.09
C LYS A 260 -11.17 15.98 -0.54
N ASN A 261 -12.25 15.77 -1.29
CA ASN A 261 -13.48 15.14 -0.78
C ASN A 261 -13.78 13.74 -1.33
N ILE A 262 -13.20 13.35 -2.47
CA ILE A 262 -13.55 12.14 -3.23
C ILE A 262 -13.49 10.86 -2.38
N THR A 263 -12.48 10.73 -1.52
CA THR A 263 -12.32 9.55 -0.66
C THR A 263 -13.41 9.48 0.40
N ASN A 264 -13.80 10.61 0.98
CA ASN A 264 -14.88 10.68 1.95
C ASN A 264 -16.24 10.43 1.28
N ASP A 265 -16.47 11.02 0.09
CA ASP A 265 -17.70 10.83 -0.67
C ASP A 265 -17.88 9.36 -1.07
N PHE A 266 -16.79 8.69 -1.45
CA PHE A 266 -16.79 7.26 -1.71
C PHE A 266 -17.08 6.43 -0.46
N LYS A 267 -16.38 6.68 0.66
CA LYS A 267 -16.59 5.97 1.93
C LYS A 267 -18.04 6.08 2.42
N ASN A 268 -18.67 7.24 2.22
CA ASN A 268 -20.05 7.52 2.62
C ASN A 268 -21.10 7.10 1.58
N LYS A 269 -20.70 6.44 0.48
CA LYS A 269 -21.59 5.95 -0.59
C LYS A 269 -22.35 7.05 -1.34
N TYR A 270 -21.85 8.27 -1.35
CA TYR A 270 -22.39 9.33 -2.21
C TYR A 270 -22.04 9.11 -3.68
N ILE A 271 -20.93 8.41 -3.95
CA ILE A 271 -20.49 8.04 -5.29
C ILE A 271 -20.23 6.54 -5.41
N SER A 272 -20.31 6.02 -6.64
CA SER A 272 -20.02 4.62 -6.95
C SER A 272 -18.51 4.34 -6.99
N SER A 273 -18.15 3.06 -6.94
CA SER A 273 -16.77 2.60 -7.16
C SER A 273 -16.21 3.03 -8.51
N ASP A 274 -17.07 3.11 -9.53
CA ASP A 274 -16.65 3.46 -10.90
C ASP A 274 -16.28 4.93 -11.00
N ILE A 275 -17.07 5.84 -10.39
CA ILE A 275 -16.74 7.27 -10.30
C ILE A 275 -15.44 7.46 -9.52
N TYR A 276 -15.31 6.79 -8.36
CA TYR A 276 -14.11 6.88 -7.53
C TYR A 276 -12.86 6.41 -8.28
N SER A 277 -12.92 5.20 -8.86
CA SER A 277 -11.78 4.58 -9.57
C SER A 277 -11.39 5.38 -10.82
N GLU A 278 -12.37 5.88 -11.58
CA GLU A 278 -12.10 6.71 -12.75
C GLU A 278 -11.46 8.05 -12.36
N PHE A 279 -11.93 8.69 -11.29
CA PHE A 279 -11.36 9.95 -10.83
C PHE A 279 -9.91 9.79 -10.36
N ILE A 280 -9.63 8.84 -9.44
CA ILE A 280 -8.26 8.64 -8.94
C ILE A 280 -7.30 8.15 -10.04
N GLY A 281 -7.82 7.44 -11.05
CA GLY A 281 -7.06 6.98 -12.21
C GLY A 281 -6.50 8.12 -13.07
N ASN A 282 -7.20 9.27 -13.11
CA ASN A 282 -6.70 10.49 -13.76
C ASN A 282 -5.44 11.02 -13.07
N PHE A 283 -5.30 10.76 -11.77
CA PHE A 283 -4.14 11.09 -10.96
C PHE A 283 -3.12 9.93 -10.88
N GLY A 284 -3.24 8.90 -11.72
CA GLY A 284 -2.26 7.81 -11.80
C GLY A 284 -2.36 6.77 -10.68
N LEU A 285 -3.52 6.67 -10.03
CA LEU A 285 -3.73 5.77 -8.90
C LEU A 285 -4.73 4.67 -9.24
N LYS A 286 -4.55 3.52 -8.59
CA LYS A 286 -5.47 2.39 -8.61
C LYS A 286 -5.74 1.93 -7.18
N SER A 287 -7.00 1.67 -6.86
CA SER A 287 -7.41 1.19 -5.54
C SER A 287 -7.96 -0.23 -5.59
N GLU A 288 -7.72 -0.99 -4.53
CA GLU A 288 -8.46 -2.20 -4.22
C GLU A 288 -9.58 -1.84 -3.26
N ILE A 289 -10.81 -2.11 -3.68
CA ILE A 289 -12.03 -1.73 -2.97
C ILE A 289 -12.67 -2.97 -2.36
N GLU A 290 -13.09 -2.87 -1.11
CA GLU A 290 -13.97 -3.85 -0.47
C GLU A 290 -15.30 -3.21 -0.13
N LEU A 291 -16.37 -3.93 -0.47
CA LEU A 291 -17.73 -3.58 -0.11
C LEU A 291 -18.09 -4.32 1.18
N ASP A 292 -17.84 -3.68 2.32
CA ASP A 292 -18.31 -4.22 3.60
C ASP A 292 -19.80 -3.86 3.81
N SER A 293 -20.67 -4.84 3.54
CA SER A 293 -22.12 -4.68 3.72
C SER A 293 -22.54 -4.50 5.18
N SER A 294 -21.70 -4.85 6.16
CA SER A 294 -22.02 -4.79 7.59
C SER A 294 -21.81 -3.41 8.21
N ILE A 295 -20.85 -2.63 7.70
CA ILE A 295 -20.50 -1.29 8.22
C ILE A 295 -21.27 -0.17 7.49
N GLY A 296 -21.93 -0.49 6.37
CA GLY A 296 -22.69 0.48 5.58
C GLY A 296 -21.81 1.52 4.86
N LYS A 297 -20.48 1.36 4.88
CA LYS A 297 -19.48 2.24 4.23
C LYS A 297 -18.64 1.48 3.22
N ASN A 298 -18.09 2.19 2.23
CA ASN A 298 -17.11 1.60 1.31
C ASN A 298 -15.70 1.67 1.92
N ILE A 299 -14.88 0.64 1.69
CA ILE A 299 -13.52 0.55 2.22
C ILE A 299 -12.51 0.53 1.07
N VAL A 300 -11.48 1.36 1.16
CA VAL A 300 -10.30 1.31 0.30
C VAL A 300 -9.25 0.49 1.03
N LYS A 301 -8.96 -0.72 0.56
CA LYS A 301 -8.01 -1.66 1.19
C LYS A 301 -6.57 -1.29 0.86
N ASN A 302 -6.28 -1.16 -0.43
CA ASN A 302 -4.95 -0.88 -0.94
C ASN A 302 -5.01 0.23 -1.97
N LEU A 303 -3.93 1.00 -2.07
CA LEU A 303 -3.71 1.99 -3.10
C LEU A 303 -2.35 1.71 -3.74
N THR A 304 -2.33 1.70 -5.07
CA THR A 304 -1.14 1.45 -5.87
C THR A 304 -1.01 2.50 -6.95
N GLY A 305 0.22 2.84 -7.33
CA GLY A 305 0.47 3.63 -8.54
C GLY A 305 0.15 2.80 -9.78
N ILE A 306 -0.29 3.47 -10.85
CA ILE A 306 -0.39 2.86 -12.18
C ILE A 306 1.03 2.78 -12.76
N GLU A 307 1.41 1.62 -13.29
CA GLU A 307 2.73 1.40 -13.87
C GLU A 307 3.09 2.46 -14.92
N GLY A 308 4.30 3.03 -14.83
CA GLY A 308 4.77 4.09 -15.72
C GLY A 308 4.26 5.50 -15.41
N LYS A 309 3.54 5.70 -14.28
CA LYS A 309 3.18 7.04 -13.78
C LYS A 309 3.81 7.30 -12.42
N ASP A 310 4.40 8.49 -12.27
CA ASP A 310 4.98 8.95 -11.00
C ASP A 310 3.91 8.98 -9.90
N THR A 311 4.24 8.40 -8.74
CA THR A 311 3.38 8.43 -7.56
C THR A 311 4.02 9.28 -6.49
N LYS A 312 3.44 10.45 -6.26
CA LYS A 312 3.83 11.43 -5.26
C LYS A 312 2.99 11.25 -3.99
N ILE A 313 3.60 10.79 -2.91
CA ILE A 313 2.97 10.67 -1.58
C ILE A 313 3.43 11.82 -0.70
N GLU A 314 2.50 12.66 -0.25
CA GLU A 314 2.73 13.75 0.70
C GLU A 314 1.95 13.49 1.99
N MET A 315 2.66 13.42 3.11
CA MET A 315 2.05 13.32 4.43
C MET A 315 2.44 14.56 5.24
N SER A 316 1.46 15.22 5.83
CA SER A 316 1.65 16.42 6.66
C SER A 316 0.93 16.20 7.98
N PHE A 317 1.60 16.48 9.10
CA PHE A 317 1.01 16.43 10.44
C PHE A 317 1.92 17.13 11.44
N SER A 318 1.33 17.65 12.51
CA SER A 318 2.05 18.10 13.69
C SER A 318 1.93 17.07 14.81
N VAL A 319 2.91 17.07 15.72
CA VAL A 319 2.96 16.19 16.89
C VAL A 319 3.14 17.03 18.14
N SER A 320 2.41 16.71 19.20
CA SER A 320 2.54 17.36 20.50
C SER A 320 3.94 17.14 21.09
N ASP A 321 4.56 18.21 21.61
CA ASP A 321 5.86 18.18 22.31
C ASP A 321 5.91 17.20 23.50
N SER A 322 4.75 16.78 24.01
CA SER A 322 4.64 15.78 25.08
C SER A 322 4.77 14.33 24.60
N PHE A 323 4.87 14.08 23.28
CA PHE A 323 5.02 12.74 22.74
C PHE A 323 6.43 12.19 23.00
N GLU A 324 6.51 11.16 23.84
CA GLU A 324 7.77 10.54 24.27
C GLU A 324 8.62 10.05 23.08
N GLY A 325 8.00 9.64 21.97
CA GLY A 325 8.67 9.17 20.76
C GLY A 325 9.15 10.27 19.80
N ILE A 326 9.13 11.56 20.19
CA ILE A 326 9.54 12.67 19.31
C ILE A 326 10.97 12.51 18.77
N ASN A 327 11.91 12.11 19.62
CA ASN A 327 13.32 11.98 19.20
C ASN A 327 13.49 10.84 18.20
N LYS A 328 12.83 9.70 18.45
CA LYS A 328 12.75 8.58 17.51
C LYS A 328 12.12 9.00 16.17
N LEU A 329 11.07 9.82 16.21
CA LEU A 329 10.38 10.33 15.01
C LEU A 329 11.28 11.27 14.21
N LYS A 330 12.00 12.17 14.88
CA LYS A 330 13.02 13.02 14.26
C LYS A 330 14.11 12.18 13.60
N GLY A 331 14.57 11.12 14.27
CA GLY A 331 15.51 10.14 13.72
C GLY A 331 14.98 9.47 12.45
N LEU A 332 13.74 8.97 12.45
CA LEU A 332 13.12 8.39 11.26
C LEU A 332 13.09 9.37 10.08
N ILE A 333 12.70 10.63 10.33
CA ILE A 333 12.61 11.65 9.28
C ILE A 333 14.02 12.02 8.75
N SER A 334 15.04 12.05 9.62
CA SER A 334 16.43 12.37 9.24
C SER A 334 17.18 11.21 8.59
N THR A 335 16.72 9.96 8.72
CA THR A 335 17.31 8.78 8.08
C THR A 335 17.12 8.70 6.57
N GLY A 336 16.47 9.67 5.90
CA GLY A 336 16.38 9.70 4.44
C GLY A 336 15.71 8.47 3.79
N SER A 337 14.86 7.74 4.50
CA SER A 337 13.90 6.79 3.89
C SER A 337 12.71 7.49 3.22
N ALA A 338 13.00 8.64 2.62
CA ALA A 338 12.13 9.36 1.71
C ALA A 338 12.97 9.87 0.50
N SER A 339 14.06 9.18 0.18
CA SER A 339 14.68 9.28 -1.15
C SER A 339 15.43 7.99 -1.54
N GLU A 340 14.94 7.35 -2.61
CA GLU A 340 15.67 6.50 -3.58
C GLU A 340 15.70 4.95 -3.40
N GLY A 341 14.70 4.28 -4.01
CA GLY A 341 14.72 2.89 -4.53
C GLY A 341 13.92 1.87 -3.70
N VAL A 342 12.84 1.21 -4.15
CA VAL A 342 12.45 0.70 -5.48
C VAL A 342 10.95 0.94 -5.75
N VAL A 343 10.65 2.10 -6.30
CA VAL A 343 9.92 2.24 -7.57
C VAL A 343 10.78 3.25 -8.33
N LYS A 344 11.08 2.99 -9.61
CA LYS A 344 11.75 4.00 -10.45
C LYS A 344 10.94 5.30 -10.34
N ASP A 345 11.65 6.40 -10.16
CA ASP A 345 11.14 7.77 -9.97
C ASP A 345 10.81 8.15 -8.52
N VAL A 346 11.87 8.66 -7.91
CA VAL A 346 11.89 9.24 -6.58
C VAL A 346 11.85 10.74 -6.71
N LYS A 347 10.80 11.31 -6.11
CA LYS A 347 10.78 12.61 -5.46
C LYS A 347 9.67 12.47 -4.45
N ILE A 348 9.96 12.39 -3.14
CA ILE A 348 9.29 13.09 -2.01
C ILE A 348 9.86 12.61 -0.68
N ALA A 349 10.69 13.47 -0.08
CA ALA A 349 10.80 13.70 1.37
C ALA A 349 10.65 15.18 1.72
N THR A 350 10.52 16.07 0.74
CA THR A 350 10.98 17.45 0.92
C THR A 350 9.99 18.32 1.71
N ASN A 351 8.72 17.91 1.87
CA ASN A 351 7.70 18.74 2.54
C ASN A 351 7.55 18.49 4.05
N VAL A 352 8.03 17.36 4.59
CA VAL A 352 8.09 17.18 6.05
C VAL A 352 9.22 18.01 6.66
N ILE A 353 10.33 18.12 5.92
CA ILE A 353 11.53 18.88 6.33
C ILE A 353 11.22 20.39 6.41
N ASN A 354 10.54 20.96 5.41
CA ASN A 354 10.24 22.41 5.37
C ASN A 354 9.34 22.90 6.52
N THR A 355 8.44 22.05 7.03
CA THR A 355 7.57 22.40 8.18
C THR A 355 8.34 22.34 9.50
N LEU A 356 9.32 21.44 9.62
CA LEU A 356 10.18 21.31 10.81
C LEU A 356 11.29 22.36 10.85
N GLU A 357 11.81 22.79 9.69
CA GLU A 357 12.79 23.88 9.58
C GLU A 357 12.24 25.23 10.07
N LYS A 358 10.94 25.49 9.88
CA LYS A 358 10.27 26.70 10.40
C LYS A 358 10.29 26.80 11.93
N ASN A 359 10.51 25.69 12.64
CA ASN A 359 10.51 25.62 14.10
C ASN A 359 11.91 25.61 14.74
N ASN A 360 12.97 25.99 14.02
CA ASN A 360 14.25 26.45 14.59
C ASN A 360 14.89 25.53 15.67
N ILE A 361 14.86 24.21 15.47
CA ILE A 361 15.51 23.25 16.38
C ILE A 361 16.35 22.26 15.56
N LEU A 362 17.50 22.73 15.07
CA LEU A 362 18.58 21.90 14.53
C LEU A 362 19.90 22.22 15.25
N GLU A 363 19.85 22.24 16.57
CA GLU A 363 21.02 22.01 17.41
C GLU A 363 20.57 21.14 18.58
N ASN A 364 20.80 19.83 18.46
CA ASN A 364 21.38 18.98 19.51
C ASN A 364 21.19 17.50 19.17
N SER A 365 22.33 16.82 19.13
CA SER A 365 22.60 15.44 19.59
C SER A 365 21.41 14.72 20.26
N ILE A 366 21.14 13.46 19.89
CA ILE A 366 20.50 12.38 20.69
C ILE A 366 20.35 11.18 19.71
N SER A 367 21.26 10.18 19.72
CA SER A 367 21.46 9.05 20.66
C SER A 367 20.52 7.86 20.44
N GLY A 368 21.09 6.75 19.95
CA GLY A 368 20.95 5.41 20.57
C GLY A 368 19.61 4.66 20.57
N GLU A 369 18.49 5.20 20.07
CA GLU A 369 17.21 4.46 20.09
C GLU A 369 17.02 3.55 18.86
N ASP A 370 16.60 2.29 19.08
CA ASP A 370 16.33 1.30 18.01
C ASP A 370 15.06 1.68 17.22
N ILE A 371 15.26 2.16 16.00
CA ILE A 371 14.19 2.55 15.07
C ILE A 371 13.56 1.39 14.29
N SER A 372 14.06 0.15 14.46
CA SER A 372 13.61 -1.01 13.67
C SER A 372 12.17 -1.48 13.96
N GLU A 373 11.61 -1.15 15.13
CA GLU A 373 10.23 -1.53 15.50
C GLU A 373 9.16 -0.54 14.99
N GLY A 374 9.55 0.57 14.36
CA GLY A 374 8.65 1.64 13.97
C GLY A 374 8.21 2.54 15.14
N ILE A 375 7.29 3.46 14.86
CA ILE A 375 6.71 4.41 15.81
C ILE A 375 5.20 4.43 15.63
N THR A 376 4.45 4.29 16.72
CA THR A 376 3.01 4.52 16.72
C THR A 376 2.69 5.80 17.49
N ILE A 377 1.97 6.71 16.83
CA ILE A 377 1.52 7.99 17.38
C ILE A 377 0.00 7.90 17.55
N ASP A 378 -0.49 7.96 18.79
CA ASP A 378 -1.93 8.03 19.04
C ASP A 378 -2.51 9.34 18.54
N LYS A 379 -3.77 9.33 18.08
CA LYS A 379 -4.48 10.53 17.60
C LYS A 379 -4.38 11.72 18.56
N LYS A 380 -4.41 11.49 19.88
CA LYS A 380 -4.33 12.55 20.91
C LYS A 380 -3.04 13.39 20.85
N PHE A 381 -1.98 12.83 20.25
CA PHE A 381 -0.70 13.51 20.08
C PHE A 381 -0.52 14.08 18.67
N LEU A 382 -1.44 13.80 17.74
CA LEU A 382 -1.44 14.37 16.39
C LEU A 382 -2.24 15.67 16.39
N GLY A 383 -1.74 16.68 15.67
CA GLY A 383 -2.51 17.89 15.44
C GLY A 383 -3.63 17.72 14.42
N ASP A 384 -4.51 18.70 14.39
CA ASP A 384 -5.66 18.75 13.46
C ASP A 384 -5.24 18.94 12.00
N ASP A 385 -3.96 19.22 11.74
CA ASP A 385 -3.35 19.39 10.42
C ASP A 385 -2.96 18.07 9.74
N PHE A 386 -3.21 16.92 10.37
CA PHE A 386 -2.94 15.62 9.74
C PHE A 386 -3.66 15.48 8.39
N SER A 387 -2.88 15.24 7.34
CA SER A 387 -3.37 14.89 6.00
C SER A 387 -2.42 13.92 5.30
N LEU A 388 -3.00 12.93 4.63
CA LEU A 388 -2.30 12.05 3.70
C LEU A 388 -2.82 12.31 2.28
N ASN A 389 -1.98 12.97 1.49
CA ASN A 389 -2.25 13.29 0.10
C ASN A 389 -1.40 12.43 -0.83
N ILE A 390 -2.00 11.86 -1.87
CA ILE A 390 -1.28 11.08 -2.87
C ILE A 390 -1.69 11.61 -4.24
N ASN A 391 -0.73 12.09 -5.03
CA ASN A 391 -0.93 12.79 -6.30
C ASN A 391 -1.98 13.92 -6.20
N GLY A 392 -1.99 14.63 -5.07
CA GLY A 392 -2.93 15.73 -4.79
C GLY A 392 -4.31 15.29 -4.28
N ILE A 393 -4.61 13.99 -4.19
CA ILE A 393 -5.86 13.45 -3.63
C ILE A 393 -5.70 13.20 -2.13
N ASN A 394 -6.62 13.72 -1.33
CA ASN A 394 -6.66 13.45 0.11
C ASN A 394 -7.33 12.09 0.38
N PHE A 395 -6.60 11.21 1.06
CA PHE A 395 -7.08 9.86 1.42
C PHE A 395 -7.49 9.75 2.89
N MET A 396 -6.78 10.47 3.76
CA MET A 396 -6.99 10.42 5.20
C MET A 396 -6.75 11.78 5.83
N ASP A 397 -7.64 12.13 6.74
CA ASP A 397 -7.56 13.28 7.63
C ASP A 397 -7.53 12.82 9.10
N ILE A 398 -7.35 13.78 10.01
CA ILE A 398 -7.31 13.52 11.46
C ILE A 398 -8.59 12.83 11.97
N ASN A 399 -9.73 13.04 11.32
CA ASN A 399 -11.02 12.47 11.71
C ASN A 399 -11.13 10.99 11.34
N SER A 400 -10.38 10.56 10.35
CA SER A 400 -10.40 9.20 9.80
C SER A 400 -9.44 8.22 10.47
N ILE A 401 -8.54 8.70 11.33
CA ILE A 401 -7.47 7.88 11.92
C ILE A 401 -7.63 7.69 13.43
N LYS A 402 -7.20 6.54 13.94
CA LYS A 402 -7.13 6.24 15.38
C LYS A 402 -5.72 6.43 15.94
N ASN A 403 -4.74 5.95 15.18
CA ASN A 403 -3.31 6.09 15.41
C ASN A 403 -2.60 6.12 14.06
N LEU A 404 -1.37 6.65 14.05
CA LEU A 404 -0.47 6.65 12.90
C LEU A 404 0.74 5.78 13.25
N THR A 405 0.96 4.71 12.49
CA THR A 405 2.14 3.86 12.65
C THR A 405 3.08 4.05 11.47
N LEU A 406 4.30 4.49 11.75
CA LEU A 406 5.39 4.64 10.80
C LEU A 406 6.40 3.50 11.00
N ILE A 407 6.67 2.74 9.94
CA ILE A 407 7.59 1.60 9.98
C ILE A 407 8.61 1.78 8.87
N LEU A 408 9.89 1.57 9.19
CA LEU A 408 10.92 1.48 8.16
C LEU A 408 10.74 0.16 7.41
N LEU A 409 10.45 0.25 6.11
CA LEU A 409 10.51 -0.91 5.25
C LEU A 409 11.97 -1.28 5.01
N PRO A 410 12.29 -2.58 5.02
CA PRO A 410 13.64 -3.04 4.68
C PRO A 410 13.97 -2.64 3.23
N SER A 411 15.20 -2.19 3.00
CA SER A 411 15.73 -1.90 1.65
C SER A 411 15.96 -3.17 0.83
N PHE A 412 16.01 -4.32 1.49
CA PHE A 412 16.10 -5.64 0.91
C PHE A 412 15.34 -6.63 1.80
N ASP A 413 14.41 -7.40 1.26
CA ASP A 413 13.66 -8.45 1.97
C ASP A 413 13.35 -9.59 1.00
N GLU A 414 14.28 -10.53 0.89
CA GLU A 414 14.20 -11.63 -0.09
C GLU A 414 14.55 -12.97 0.56
N GLN A 415 14.04 -14.05 -0.03
CA GLN A 415 14.51 -15.40 0.24
C GLN A 415 15.72 -15.69 -0.64
N VAL A 416 16.77 -16.23 -0.02
CA VAL A 416 18.08 -16.45 -0.65
C VAL A 416 18.64 -17.81 -0.27
N ASP A 417 19.56 -18.29 -1.11
CA ASP A 417 20.41 -19.43 -0.79
C ASP A 417 21.81 -18.94 -0.41
N ILE A 418 22.34 -19.44 0.70
CA ILE A 418 23.69 -19.13 1.19
C ILE A 418 24.58 -20.35 0.95
N ILE A 419 25.62 -20.17 0.14
CA ILE A 419 26.57 -21.23 -0.23
C ILE A 419 27.96 -20.87 0.30
N PHE A 420 28.49 -21.70 1.20
CA PHE A 420 29.83 -21.56 1.77
C PHE A 420 30.90 -22.18 0.86
N GLU A 421 32.17 -21.80 1.06
CA GLU A 421 33.32 -22.30 0.27
C GLU A 421 33.44 -23.82 0.23
N ASN A 422 33.08 -24.48 1.33
CA ASN A 422 33.11 -25.94 1.42
C ASN A 422 31.91 -26.62 0.73
N LYS A 423 31.11 -25.85 -0.02
CA LYS A 423 29.87 -26.26 -0.71
C LYS A 423 28.73 -26.64 0.24
N LYS A 424 28.79 -26.24 1.52
CA LYS A 424 27.61 -26.31 2.39
C LYS A 424 26.60 -25.26 1.94
N GLU A 425 25.36 -25.68 1.78
CA GLU A 425 24.25 -24.85 1.32
C GLU A 425 23.18 -24.72 2.41
N PHE A 426 22.66 -23.50 2.56
CA PHE A 426 21.50 -23.19 3.37
C PHE A 426 20.48 -22.47 2.49
N ASN A 427 19.36 -23.14 2.26
CA ASN A 427 18.33 -22.67 1.34
C ASN A 427 17.18 -21.98 2.09
N ASP A 428 16.41 -21.18 1.36
CA ASP A 428 15.23 -20.46 1.87
C ASP A 428 15.55 -19.56 3.08
N VAL A 429 16.78 -19.04 3.15
CA VAL A 429 17.17 -18.09 4.20
C VAL A 429 16.56 -16.74 3.85
N ARG A 430 15.77 -16.16 4.74
CA ARG A 430 15.21 -14.82 4.51
C ARG A 430 16.18 -13.77 5.03
N ILE A 431 16.68 -12.90 4.16
CA ILE A 431 17.55 -11.79 4.55
C ILE A 431 16.78 -10.49 4.46
N LYS A 432 16.75 -9.73 5.56
CA LYS A 432 16.25 -8.36 5.60
C LYS A 432 17.37 -7.38 5.88
N VAL A 433 17.45 -6.30 5.12
CA VAL A 433 18.40 -5.21 5.37
C VAL A 433 17.61 -3.94 5.66
N VAL A 434 17.88 -3.31 6.79
CA VAL A 434 17.23 -2.07 7.24
C VAL A 434 18.32 -1.04 7.51
N PHE A 435 18.26 0.12 6.85
CA PHE A 435 19.14 1.24 7.17
C PHE A 435 18.60 1.96 8.40
N LEU A 436 19.36 1.93 9.49
CA LEU A 436 19.01 2.57 10.76
C LEU A 436 19.47 4.03 10.83
N ASN A 437 20.44 4.45 10.02
CA ASN A 437 20.87 5.84 9.90
C ASN A 437 21.70 6.00 8.63
N LEU A 438 21.28 6.84 7.67
CA LEU A 438 22.05 7.07 6.43
C LEU A 438 23.30 7.92 6.64
N ILE A 439 23.32 8.80 7.65
CA ILE A 439 24.46 9.69 7.94
C ILE A 439 25.58 8.88 8.60
N GLU A 440 25.26 8.13 9.66
CA GLU A 440 26.22 7.24 10.34
C GLU A 440 26.40 5.89 9.63
N ARG A 441 25.67 5.67 8.52
CA ARG A 441 25.62 4.44 7.74
C ARG A 441 25.37 3.19 8.60
N ARG A 442 24.53 3.31 9.63
CA ARG A 442 24.12 2.18 10.49
C ARG A 442 23.13 1.31 9.74
N VAL A 443 23.39 0.01 9.72
CA VAL A 443 22.60 -1.01 9.03
C VAL A 443 22.32 -2.15 9.99
N LYS A 444 21.07 -2.61 9.97
CA LYS A 444 20.61 -3.85 10.62
C LYS A 444 20.34 -4.89 9.54
N VAL A 445 21.05 -6.00 9.58
CA VAL A 445 20.82 -7.17 8.74
C VAL A 445 20.20 -8.25 9.60
N ILE A 446 19.02 -8.74 9.19
CA ILE A 446 18.32 -9.84 9.84
C ILE A 446 18.44 -11.05 8.91
N VAL A 447 19.09 -12.10 9.38
CA VAL A 447 19.22 -13.38 8.67
C VAL A 447 18.33 -14.39 9.38
N GLN A 448 17.18 -14.70 8.79
CA GLN A 448 16.18 -15.60 9.35
C GLN A 448 16.25 -16.96 8.66
N LEU A 449 16.39 -18.02 9.44
CA LEU A 449 16.32 -19.40 8.98
C LEU A 449 15.35 -20.18 9.88
N TYR A 450 14.24 -20.62 9.28
CA TYR A 450 13.09 -21.16 10.01
C TYR A 450 12.54 -20.14 11.02
N ASP A 451 12.37 -20.55 12.28
CA ASP A 451 11.80 -19.74 13.37
C ASP A 451 12.87 -18.99 14.18
N ASN A 452 14.13 -19.02 13.74
CA ASN A 452 15.26 -18.37 14.41
C ASN A 452 15.85 -17.27 13.52
N GLN A 453 16.46 -16.26 14.13
CA GLN A 453 17.09 -15.17 13.38
C GLN A 453 18.40 -14.69 14.00
N ILE A 454 19.32 -14.28 13.15
CA ILE A 454 20.55 -13.57 13.50
C ILE A 454 20.33 -12.10 13.17
N GLU A 455 20.61 -11.22 14.11
CA GLU A 455 20.59 -9.77 13.94
C GLU A 455 22.03 -9.25 13.98
N ILE A 456 22.41 -8.57 12.90
CA ILE A 456 23.73 -7.99 12.70
C ILE A 456 23.53 -6.50 12.59
N GLU A 457 24.05 -5.74 13.55
CA GLU A 457 24.03 -4.29 13.52
C GLU A 457 25.44 -3.76 13.28
N THR A 458 25.63 -2.93 12.24
CA THR A 458 26.96 -2.46 11.86
C THR A 458 26.93 -1.06 11.23
N CYS A 459 28.05 -0.35 11.25
CA CYS A 459 28.21 0.96 10.60
C CYS A 459 29.08 0.84 9.35
N ILE A 460 28.54 1.03 8.14
CA ILE A 460 29.31 0.90 6.90
C ILE A 460 30.24 2.12 6.74
N SER A 461 31.49 2.03 7.19
CA SER A 461 32.51 3.07 7.01
C SER A 461 33.50 2.66 5.90
N THR A 462 33.96 3.64 5.11
CA THR A 462 34.96 3.45 4.05
C THR A 462 36.40 3.65 4.54
N GLU A 463 36.59 4.12 5.78
CA GLU A 463 37.88 4.62 6.28
C GLU A 463 38.38 3.90 7.55
N GLU A 464 37.51 3.18 8.28
CA GLU A 464 37.85 2.49 9.54
C GLU A 464 37.34 1.05 9.56
N ALA A 465 38.00 0.20 10.37
CA ALA A 465 37.56 -1.16 10.65
C ALA A 465 36.13 -1.14 11.23
N THR A 466 35.20 -1.66 10.45
CA THR A 466 33.77 -1.72 10.76
C THR A 466 33.54 -2.65 11.96
N ARG A 467 33.15 -2.12 13.12
CA ARG A 467 32.68 -2.96 14.23
C ARG A 467 31.22 -3.35 13.98
N ALA A 468 30.94 -4.65 13.93
CA ALA A 468 29.60 -5.19 13.90
C ALA A 468 29.26 -5.73 15.30
N ILE A 469 28.06 -5.42 15.78
CA ILE A 469 27.47 -6.02 16.97
C ILE A 469 26.53 -7.11 16.43
N LEU A 470 26.73 -8.34 16.89
CA LEU A 470 25.91 -9.48 16.47
C LEU A 470 25.24 -10.12 17.66
N TYR A 471 23.97 -10.44 17.49
CA TYR A 471 23.18 -11.23 18.42
C TYR A 471 22.23 -12.13 17.63
N TYR A 472 21.78 -13.23 18.22
CA TYR A 472 20.75 -14.07 17.62
C TYR A 472 19.59 -14.22 18.59
N ARG A 473 18.39 -14.40 18.03
CA ARG A 473 17.18 -14.73 18.79
C ARG A 473 16.73 -16.12 18.39
N GLU A 474 16.66 -17.01 19.37
CA GLU A 474 16.09 -18.35 19.21
C GLU A 474 14.57 -18.32 19.31
N SER A 475 13.92 -19.30 18.68
CA SER A 475 12.53 -19.59 18.98
C SER A 475 12.37 -19.98 20.46
N LYS A 476 11.39 -19.38 21.14
CA LYS A 476 11.05 -19.74 22.52
C LYS A 476 10.56 -21.19 22.65
N GLN A 477 10.00 -21.74 21.58
CA GLN A 477 9.44 -23.09 21.55
C GLN A 477 9.96 -23.83 20.31
N ILE A 478 10.63 -24.95 20.53
CA ILE A 478 11.32 -25.70 19.48
C ILE A 478 10.57 -27.01 19.22
N ASN A 479 10.06 -27.13 18.00
CA ASN A 479 9.27 -28.28 17.55
C ASN A 479 10.04 -29.21 16.61
N ASN A 480 11.19 -28.78 16.09
CA ASN A 480 12.00 -29.57 15.16
C ASN A 480 13.48 -29.41 15.45
N ILE A 481 14.08 -30.42 16.08
CA ILE A 481 15.50 -30.42 16.45
C ILE A 481 16.40 -30.29 15.21
N SER A 482 16.05 -30.92 14.08
CA SER A 482 16.88 -30.85 12.87
C SER A 482 16.95 -29.43 12.31
N LYS A 483 15.84 -28.69 12.29
CA LYS A 483 15.82 -27.28 11.90
C LYS A 483 16.67 -26.42 12.85
N GLN A 484 16.59 -26.71 14.15
CA GLN A 484 17.39 -26.00 15.16
C GLN A 484 18.89 -26.28 15.00
N ILE A 485 19.28 -27.52 14.73
CA ILE A 485 20.67 -27.90 14.43
C ILE A 485 21.15 -27.17 13.18
N SER A 486 20.37 -27.12 12.09
CA SER A 486 20.75 -26.38 10.89
C SER A 486 20.95 -24.88 11.14
N PHE A 487 20.16 -24.25 12.01
CA PHE A 487 20.37 -22.85 12.39
C PHE A 487 21.70 -22.64 13.13
N PHE A 488 22.00 -23.47 14.12
CA PHE A 488 23.26 -23.38 14.87
C PHE A 488 24.48 -23.78 14.03
N GLU A 489 24.30 -24.69 13.06
CA GLU A 489 25.30 -25.01 12.06
C GLU A 489 25.60 -23.77 11.19
N LEU A 490 24.58 -23.05 10.71
CA LEU A 490 24.77 -21.80 9.96
C LEU A 490 25.59 -20.77 10.75
N ILE A 491 25.33 -20.62 12.05
CA ILE A 491 26.10 -19.72 12.93
C ILE A 491 27.57 -20.20 13.03
N GLU A 492 27.81 -21.49 13.18
CA GLU A 492 29.17 -22.07 13.25
C GLU A 492 29.96 -21.74 11.98
N TYR A 493 29.36 -21.89 10.80
CA TYR A 493 29.96 -21.53 9.52
C TYR A 493 30.33 -20.05 9.42
N PHE A 494 29.45 -19.15 9.89
CA PHE A 494 29.78 -17.73 9.96
C PHE A 494 30.90 -17.45 10.97
N SER A 495 30.87 -18.10 12.13
CA SER A 495 31.86 -17.95 13.19
C SER A 495 33.26 -18.44 12.83
N GLU A 496 33.37 -19.45 11.98
CA GLU A 496 34.65 -19.93 11.45
C GLU A 496 35.27 -18.94 10.45
N GLY A 497 34.52 -17.92 10.03
CA GLY A 497 34.98 -16.93 9.04
C GLY A 497 35.12 -17.52 7.65
N GLN A 498 34.38 -18.59 7.33
CA GLN A 498 34.36 -19.16 5.99
C GLN A 498 33.76 -18.15 5.01
N SER A 499 34.31 -18.10 3.79
CA SER A 499 33.70 -17.24 2.78
C SER A 499 32.40 -17.87 2.27
N PHE A 500 31.45 -17.04 1.87
CA PHE A 500 30.15 -17.46 1.38
C PHE A 500 29.68 -16.57 0.22
N SER A 501 28.72 -17.08 -0.54
CA SER A 501 28.02 -16.37 -1.59
C SER A 501 26.51 -16.47 -1.37
N VAL A 502 25.78 -15.41 -1.74
CA VAL A 502 24.33 -15.36 -1.61
C VAL A 502 23.70 -15.33 -2.99
N TYR A 503 22.66 -16.14 -3.20
CA TYR A 503 21.98 -16.29 -4.48
C TYR A 503 20.48 -15.99 -4.36
N ILE A 504 19.91 -15.37 -5.39
CA ILE A 504 18.46 -15.27 -5.62
C ILE A 504 18.17 -15.94 -6.96
N ARG A 505 17.31 -16.96 -6.97
CA ARG A 505 16.89 -17.66 -8.22
C ARG A 505 18.11 -17.98 -9.11
N GLU A 506 19.11 -18.63 -8.51
CA GLU A 506 20.39 -19.03 -9.15
C GLU A 506 21.35 -17.88 -9.53
N HIS A 507 20.98 -16.62 -9.31
CA HIS A 507 21.85 -15.46 -9.60
C HIS A 507 22.61 -15.04 -8.35
N LYS A 508 23.95 -14.99 -8.42
CA LYS A 508 24.79 -14.53 -7.30
C LYS A 508 24.62 -13.03 -7.09
N ILE A 509 24.13 -12.63 -5.92
CA ILE A 509 23.91 -11.23 -5.53
C ILE A 509 24.98 -10.71 -4.55
N PHE A 510 25.67 -11.59 -3.82
CA PHE A 510 26.70 -11.22 -2.87
C PHE A 510 27.84 -12.24 -2.84
N ASP A 511 29.06 -11.77 -2.61
CA ASP A 511 30.27 -12.58 -2.53
C ASP A 511 31.18 -12.05 -1.40
N SER A 512 31.22 -12.78 -0.28
CA SER A 512 31.87 -12.29 0.93
C SER A 512 33.38 -12.05 0.75
N LYS A 513 34.05 -12.79 -0.16
CA LYS A 513 35.49 -12.62 -0.43
C LYS A 513 35.84 -11.25 -0.98
N LYS A 514 34.92 -10.67 -1.75
CA LYS A 514 35.12 -9.38 -2.41
C LYS A 514 34.62 -8.22 -1.56
N SER A 515 33.67 -8.51 -0.67
CA SER A 515 32.88 -7.49 0.01
C SER A 515 33.22 -7.31 1.48
N ILE A 516 33.88 -8.28 2.13
CA ILE A 516 34.23 -8.20 3.54
C ILE A 516 35.76 -8.19 3.69
N GLY A 517 36.31 -7.06 4.16
CA GLY A 517 37.73 -6.93 4.50
C GLY A 517 37.97 -7.15 6.00
N GLY A 518 39.04 -7.87 6.36
CA GLY A 518 39.41 -8.13 7.76
C GLY A 518 39.12 -9.56 8.24
N ASN A 519 39.43 -9.85 9.52
CA ASN A 519 39.24 -11.17 10.10
C ASN A 519 37.83 -11.32 10.68
N LEU A 520 36.90 -11.88 9.89
CA LEU A 520 35.53 -12.22 10.31
C LEU A 520 35.48 -12.94 11.68
N LYS A 521 36.50 -13.74 12.02
CA LYS A 521 36.55 -14.50 13.28
C LYS A 521 36.48 -13.63 14.54
N GLU A 522 37.00 -12.40 14.50
CA GLU A 522 36.97 -11.53 15.69
C GLU A 522 35.56 -11.01 15.98
N GLY A 523 34.78 -10.66 14.94
CA GLY A 523 33.41 -10.18 15.10
C GLY A 523 32.44 -11.27 15.55
N PHE A 524 32.66 -12.51 15.14
CA PHE A 524 31.79 -13.66 15.46
C PHE A 524 32.27 -14.51 16.66
N LYS A 525 33.31 -14.07 17.38
CA LYS A 525 33.88 -14.84 18.50
C LYS A 525 32.88 -15.04 19.65
N SER A 526 32.16 -13.99 20.01
CA SER A 526 31.11 -14.04 21.04
C SER A 526 29.97 -14.99 20.64
N LEU A 527 29.58 -14.96 19.36
CA LEU A 527 28.58 -15.87 18.81
C LEU A 527 29.04 -17.33 18.88
N TYR A 528 30.31 -17.61 18.59
CA TYR A 528 30.85 -18.97 18.64
C TYR A 528 30.75 -19.57 20.05
N GLU A 529 31.16 -18.80 21.07
CA GLU A 529 31.13 -19.23 22.48
C GLU A 529 29.69 -19.50 22.95
N MET A 530 28.73 -18.67 22.55
CA MET A 530 27.31 -18.86 22.84
C MET A 530 26.73 -20.08 22.10
N ASN A 531 27.05 -20.22 20.81
CA ASN A 531 26.52 -21.25 19.92
C ASN A 531 26.96 -22.66 20.34
N HIS A 532 28.20 -22.82 20.78
CA HIS A 532 28.80 -24.13 21.05
C HIS A 532 27.99 -24.97 22.06
N PHE A 533 27.47 -24.36 23.12
CA PHE A 533 26.67 -25.08 24.10
C PHE A 533 25.34 -25.59 23.51
N TYR A 534 24.57 -24.69 22.89
CA TYR A 534 23.27 -25.04 22.32
C TYR A 534 23.40 -26.05 21.18
N PHE A 535 24.36 -25.84 20.28
CA PHE A 535 24.56 -26.73 19.14
C PHE A 535 24.84 -28.18 19.59
N ASN A 536 25.72 -28.35 20.58
CA ASN A 536 26.01 -29.67 21.14
C ASN A 536 24.82 -30.27 21.89
N TYR A 537 24.06 -29.45 22.61
CA TYR A 537 22.85 -29.90 23.30
C TYR A 537 21.81 -30.48 22.32
N PHE A 538 21.53 -29.78 21.22
CA PHE A 538 20.56 -30.26 20.22
C PHE A 538 21.09 -31.46 19.43
N LYS A 539 22.40 -31.55 19.17
CA LYS A 539 23.02 -32.77 18.60
C LYS A 539 22.77 -33.99 19.49
N LYS A 540 22.90 -33.86 20.81
CA LYS A 540 22.60 -34.95 21.75
C LYS A 540 21.13 -35.33 21.78
N LEU A 541 20.22 -34.36 21.79
CA LEU A 541 18.79 -34.66 21.63
C LEU A 541 18.52 -35.43 20.34
N LYS A 542 19.17 -35.05 19.24
CA LYS A 542 19.02 -35.74 17.96
C LYS A 542 19.57 -37.17 17.98
N GLU A 543 20.67 -37.38 18.69
CA GLU A 543 21.22 -38.70 18.93
C GLU A 543 20.23 -39.58 19.71
N ILE A 544 19.59 -39.04 20.75
CA ILE A 544 18.56 -39.73 21.52
C ILE A 544 17.31 -40.02 20.67
N GLU A 545 16.86 -39.09 19.81
CA GLU A 545 15.76 -39.38 18.86
C GLU A 545 16.06 -40.63 18.02
N ARG A 546 17.31 -40.75 17.56
CA ARG A 546 17.78 -41.89 16.75
C ARG A 546 17.88 -43.17 17.56
N LEU A 547 18.48 -43.13 18.75
CA LEU A 547 18.71 -44.30 19.60
C LEU A 547 17.41 -44.82 20.24
N GLY A 548 16.54 -43.90 20.67
CA GLY A 548 15.29 -44.21 21.36
C GLY A 548 14.06 -44.33 20.46
N ASN A 549 14.19 -44.13 19.15
CA ASN A 549 13.08 -44.08 18.19
C ASN A 549 11.92 -43.20 18.67
N LEU A 550 12.24 -41.98 19.10
CA LEU A 550 11.30 -41.00 19.63
C LEU A 550 11.52 -39.64 18.98
N ARG A 551 10.62 -38.70 19.25
CA ARG A 551 10.74 -37.31 18.83
C ARG A 551 10.56 -36.37 20.00
N PHE A 552 11.42 -35.37 20.10
CA PHE A 552 11.17 -34.25 21.00
C PHE A 552 10.40 -33.16 20.26
N SER A 553 9.46 -32.54 20.97
CA SER A 553 8.63 -31.43 20.49
C SER A 553 8.29 -30.54 21.68
N ASN A 554 7.92 -29.28 21.43
CA ASN A 554 7.60 -28.31 22.48
C ASN A 554 8.75 -28.12 23.49
N ILE A 555 10.00 -28.19 23.04
CA ILE A 555 11.15 -27.89 23.89
C ILE A 555 11.14 -26.39 24.21
N ASN A 556 11.16 -26.05 25.49
CA ASN A 556 11.36 -24.68 25.94
C ASN A 556 12.85 -24.37 25.97
N ILE A 557 13.27 -23.27 25.33
CA ILE A 557 14.68 -22.88 25.31
C ILE A 557 15.26 -22.68 26.72
N ASN A 558 14.44 -22.25 27.68
CA ASN A 558 14.87 -22.06 29.07
C ASN A 558 15.23 -23.38 29.78
N ASP A 559 14.79 -24.52 29.28
CA ASP A 559 15.12 -25.85 29.81
C ASP A 559 16.44 -26.39 29.24
N VAL A 560 17.08 -25.67 28.30
CA VAL A 560 18.38 -26.02 27.74
C VAL A 560 19.47 -25.53 28.70
N THR A 561 19.78 -26.36 29.70
CA THR A 561 20.71 -26.04 30.79
C THR A 561 21.83 -27.07 30.92
N SER A 562 22.95 -26.70 31.56
CA SER A 562 24.08 -27.61 31.81
C SER A 562 23.67 -28.85 32.63
N ASN A 563 22.69 -28.71 33.53
CA ASN A 563 22.15 -29.84 34.28
C ASN A 563 21.47 -30.84 33.35
N ASN A 564 20.57 -30.37 32.48
CA ASN A 564 19.90 -31.24 31.51
C ASN A 564 20.90 -31.82 30.50
N PHE A 565 21.95 -31.07 30.12
CA PHE A 565 23.01 -31.60 29.27
C PHE A 565 23.69 -32.84 29.88
N ASN A 566 24.02 -32.80 31.17
CA ASN A 566 24.59 -33.94 31.89
C ASN A 566 23.62 -35.12 31.99
N LEU A 567 22.32 -34.87 32.11
CA LEU A 567 21.31 -35.92 32.09
C LEU A 567 21.18 -36.57 30.70
N LEU A 568 21.28 -35.79 29.62
CA LEU A 568 21.32 -36.32 28.25
C LEU A 568 22.51 -37.27 28.03
N GLU A 569 23.69 -36.94 28.56
CA GLU A 569 24.86 -37.84 28.52
C GLU A 569 24.57 -39.19 29.19
N LYS A 570 23.90 -39.17 30.35
CA LYS A 570 23.51 -40.41 31.04
C LYS A 570 22.51 -41.24 30.23
N ILE A 571 21.54 -40.58 29.58
CA ILE A 571 20.57 -41.27 28.72
C ILE A 571 21.26 -41.91 27.51
N ILE A 572 22.14 -41.17 26.82
CA ILE A 572 22.91 -41.70 25.67
C ILE A 572 23.77 -42.88 26.10
N ALA A 573 24.44 -42.77 27.25
CA ALA A 573 25.21 -43.85 27.85
C ALA A 573 24.38 -45.13 28.06
N LYS A 574 23.13 -44.99 28.53
CA LYS A 574 22.21 -46.12 28.66
C LYS A 574 21.94 -46.83 27.33
N PHE A 575 21.67 -46.07 26.26
CA PHE A 575 21.39 -46.66 24.94
C PHE A 575 22.60 -47.39 24.32
N ASN A 576 23.81 -46.95 24.64
CA ASN A 576 25.06 -47.49 24.07
C ASN A 576 25.70 -48.61 24.91
N SER A 577 24.99 -49.15 25.92
CA SER A 577 25.47 -50.21 26.82
C SER A 577 25.95 -51.48 26.07
N PRO A 578 27.05 -52.15 26.51
CA PRO A 578 27.88 -51.88 27.68
C PRO A 578 28.97 -50.82 27.48
N ILE A 579 29.28 -50.06 28.54
CA ILE A 579 30.33 -49.04 28.56
C ILE A 579 31.53 -49.54 29.39
N GLU A 580 32.74 -49.28 28.91
CA GLU A 580 33.98 -49.58 29.64
C GLU A 580 34.52 -48.31 30.35
N GLU A 581 34.47 -48.29 31.68
CA GLU A 581 35.07 -47.22 32.49
C GLU A 581 36.57 -47.46 32.67
N LYS A 582 37.38 -46.42 32.43
CA LYS A 582 38.84 -46.48 32.56
C LYS A 582 39.30 -45.92 33.90
N ASN A 583 40.12 -46.70 34.61
CA ASN A 583 40.62 -46.41 35.96
C ASN A 583 39.48 -46.20 37.00
N PRO A 584 38.58 -47.18 37.18
CA PRO A 584 37.52 -47.06 38.18
C PRO A 584 38.14 -46.93 39.58
N LYS A 585 37.66 -45.95 40.36
CA LYS A 585 37.99 -45.77 41.78
C LYS A 585 36.71 -45.66 42.58
N ILE A 586 36.36 -46.72 43.30
CA ILE A 586 35.05 -46.82 43.97
C ILE A 586 35.26 -46.84 45.48
N PRO A 587 34.92 -45.76 46.20
CA PRO A 587 34.86 -45.80 47.65
C PRO A 587 33.65 -46.63 48.08
N LEU A 588 33.87 -47.69 48.87
CA LEU A 588 32.77 -48.43 49.49
C LEU A 588 32.49 -47.90 50.90
N LYS A 589 31.24 -47.98 51.32
CA LYS A 589 30.79 -47.72 52.70
C LYS A 589 30.02 -48.93 53.24
N PRO A 590 30.68 -50.07 53.43
CA PRO A 590 29.98 -51.27 53.87
C PRO A 590 29.60 -51.15 55.36
N GLU A 591 28.42 -51.64 55.73
CA GLU A 591 28.02 -51.77 57.14
C GLU A 591 28.85 -52.83 57.88
N CYS A 592 29.29 -53.87 57.16
CA CYS A 592 30.22 -54.90 57.62
C CYS A 592 31.01 -55.43 56.42
N PHE A 593 32.35 -55.50 56.51
CA PHE A 593 33.22 -55.97 55.43
C PHE A 593 34.49 -56.62 55.99
N ASP A 594 34.80 -57.84 55.55
CA ASP A 594 36.04 -58.51 55.90
C ASP A 594 37.15 -58.11 54.91
N TYR A 595 37.94 -57.11 55.31
CA TYR A 595 39.04 -56.61 54.48
C TYR A 595 40.11 -57.66 54.21
N THR A 596 40.28 -58.65 55.09
CA THR A 596 41.36 -59.64 54.98
C THR A 596 41.09 -60.71 53.92
N GLU A 597 39.81 -61.04 53.70
CA GLU A 597 39.40 -62.01 52.68
C GLU A 597 39.44 -61.43 51.25
N TYR A 598 39.26 -60.11 51.09
CA TYR A 598 39.08 -59.45 49.78
C TYR A 598 40.21 -58.47 49.41
N LYS A 599 41.45 -58.69 49.90
CA LYS A 599 42.58 -57.78 49.64
C LYS A 599 43.03 -57.72 48.18
N ASP A 600 43.36 -58.88 47.59
CA ASP A 600 44.25 -58.92 46.42
C ASP A 600 43.57 -59.18 45.08
N ASN A 601 42.47 -59.96 45.04
CA ASN A 601 41.74 -60.23 43.80
C ASN A 601 40.32 -60.75 44.06
N PHE A 602 39.32 -59.94 43.75
CA PHE A 602 37.92 -60.35 43.84
C PHE A 602 37.10 -59.75 42.70
N ALA A 603 35.92 -60.34 42.44
CA ALA A 603 34.97 -59.76 41.51
C ALA A 603 34.03 -58.82 42.27
N LEU A 604 34.09 -57.52 42.00
CA LEU A 604 33.11 -56.57 42.51
C LEU A 604 31.96 -56.48 41.50
N ARG A 605 30.75 -56.81 41.95
CA ARG A 605 29.52 -56.49 41.25
C ARG A 605 28.68 -55.63 42.16
N PHE A 606 28.44 -54.39 41.75
CA PHE A 606 27.45 -53.57 42.40
C PHE A 606 26.32 -53.29 41.45
N THR A 607 25.16 -53.11 42.05
CA THR A 607 23.93 -52.92 41.33
C THR A 607 23.17 -51.78 41.99
N GLU A 608 22.81 -50.77 41.21
CA GLU A 608 22.11 -49.59 41.69
C GLU A 608 20.89 -49.34 40.79
N ASN A 609 19.73 -49.11 41.41
CA ASN A 609 18.55 -48.66 40.67
C ASN A 609 18.64 -47.15 40.49
N LEU A 610 18.68 -46.70 39.23
CA LEU A 610 18.65 -45.29 38.91
C LEU A 610 17.21 -44.80 38.79
N ASP A 611 16.95 -43.62 39.36
CA ASP A 611 15.69 -42.91 39.17
C ASP A 611 15.44 -42.59 37.69
N ASP A 612 14.16 -42.53 37.31
CA ASP A 612 13.74 -42.14 35.97
C ASP A 612 14.17 -40.70 35.67
N ILE A 613 14.72 -40.47 34.48
CA ILE A 613 15.13 -39.13 34.04
C ILE A 613 14.03 -38.53 33.18
N VAL A 614 13.56 -37.32 33.53
CA VAL A 614 12.60 -36.56 32.73
C VAL A 614 13.31 -35.37 32.07
N ILE A 615 13.29 -35.31 30.74
CA ILE A 615 13.83 -34.18 29.97
C ILE A 615 12.86 -33.85 28.84
N HIS A 616 12.53 -32.56 28.68
CA HIS A 616 11.66 -32.05 27.60
C HIS A 616 10.37 -32.85 27.42
N ASN A 617 9.69 -33.12 28.55
CA ASN A 617 8.45 -33.90 28.62
C ASN A 617 8.58 -35.36 28.13
N GLN A 618 9.79 -35.91 28.08
CA GLN A 618 10.05 -37.33 27.83
C GLN A 618 10.63 -37.98 29.10
N THR A 619 10.10 -39.13 29.46
CA THR A 619 10.56 -39.91 30.62
C THR A 619 11.39 -41.10 30.13
N PHE A 620 12.63 -41.17 30.59
CA PHE A 620 13.57 -42.25 30.31
C PHE A 620 13.70 -43.10 31.56
N LYS A 621 13.17 -44.32 31.48
CA LYS A 621 13.39 -45.32 32.54
C LYS A 621 14.86 -45.66 32.57
N MET A 622 15.56 -45.41 33.65
CA MET A 622 17.00 -45.68 33.73
C MET A 622 17.29 -47.11 34.19
N GLY A 623 16.40 -47.67 35.02
CA GLY A 623 16.46 -49.07 35.42
C GLY A 623 17.68 -49.39 36.28
N GLU A 624 18.11 -50.64 36.22
CA GLU A 624 19.18 -51.15 37.07
C GLU A 624 20.54 -51.01 36.37
N VAL A 625 21.46 -50.27 36.97
CA VAL A 625 22.86 -50.19 36.52
C VAL A 625 23.67 -51.21 37.26
N ARG A 626 24.31 -52.11 36.50
CA ARG A 626 25.29 -53.05 37.02
C ARG A 626 26.67 -52.64 36.60
N MET A 627 27.54 -52.42 37.57
CA MET A 627 28.97 -52.33 37.32
C MET A 627 29.64 -53.64 37.72
N GLN A 628 30.50 -54.14 36.85
CA GLN A 628 31.33 -55.31 37.10
C GLN A 628 32.81 -54.97 36.95
N ILE A 629 33.57 -55.21 38.02
CA ILE A 629 35.03 -55.28 38.00
C ILE A 629 35.40 -56.73 38.27
N SER A 630 36.08 -57.39 37.32
CA SER A 630 36.41 -58.81 37.44
C SER A 630 37.71 -59.07 38.21
N ASP A 631 38.54 -58.04 38.40
CA ASP A 631 39.88 -58.07 38.98
C ASP A 631 40.09 -56.94 40.01
N ALA A 632 39.13 -56.81 40.92
CA ALA A 632 39.11 -55.77 41.95
C ALA A 632 40.13 -56.04 43.05
N PHE A 633 40.72 -54.97 43.58
CA PHE A 633 41.58 -54.99 44.79
C PHE A 633 41.36 -53.73 45.62
N ILE A 634 41.72 -53.77 46.89
CA ILE A 634 41.60 -52.62 47.81
C ILE A 634 42.90 -51.80 47.74
N SER A 635 42.84 -50.61 47.14
CA SER A 635 44.04 -49.80 46.89
C SER A 635 44.58 -49.10 48.14
N ASN A 636 43.72 -48.82 49.13
CA ASN A 636 44.08 -48.19 50.40
C ASN A 636 44.14 -49.19 51.58
N TYR A 637 44.38 -50.47 51.32
CA TYR A 637 44.36 -51.54 52.34
C TYR A 637 45.25 -51.23 53.55
N GLU A 638 46.47 -50.74 53.31
CA GLU A 638 47.42 -50.38 54.38
C GLU A 638 46.91 -49.22 55.25
N GLU A 639 46.10 -48.31 54.71
CA GLU A 639 45.50 -47.22 55.50
C GLU A 639 44.38 -47.72 56.41
N ILE A 640 43.66 -48.76 55.98
CA ILE A 640 42.55 -49.38 56.72
C ILE A 640 43.08 -50.15 57.93
N ILE A 641 44.09 -51.01 57.73
CA ILE A 641 44.65 -51.83 58.83
C ILE A 641 45.42 -51.01 59.87
N ASN A 642 45.80 -49.78 59.53
CA ASN A 642 46.47 -48.84 60.43
C ASN A 642 45.49 -47.82 61.07
N ASP A 643 44.18 -48.09 61.02
CA ASP A 643 43.09 -47.25 61.57
C ASP A 643 43.09 -45.79 61.07
N ARG A 644 43.65 -45.51 59.88
CA ARG A 644 43.68 -44.15 59.31
C ARG A 644 42.41 -43.81 58.54
N THR A 645 41.67 -44.82 58.08
CA THR A 645 40.40 -44.69 57.38
C THR A 645 39.59 -45.98 57.51
N ILE A 646 38.27 -45.90 57.43
CA ILE A 646 37.36 -47.06 57.50
C ILE A 646 36.66 -47.35 56.15
N SER A 647 36.95 -46.57 55.11
CA SER A 647 36.30 -46.71 53.80
C SER A 647 37.28 -47.31 52.78
N PRO A 648 37.09 -48.55 52.32
CA PRO A 648 37.95 -49.14 51.31
C PRO A 648 37.71 -48.47 49.96
N ILE A 649 38.80 -48.24 49.23
CA ILE A 649 38.79 -47.79 47.85
C ILE A 649 39.09 -49.00 46.98
N VAL A 650 38.13 -49.37 46.16
CA VAL A 650 38.27 -50.48 45.21
C VAL A 650 38.73 -49.95 43.86
N GLU A 651 39.77 -50.57 43.33
CA GLU A 651 40.31 -50.30 41.98
C GLU A 651 40.39 -51.60 41.18
N SER A 652 40.43 -51.48 39.85
CA SER A 652 40.66 -52.59 38.92
C SER A 652 42.15 -52.68 38.55
N ARG A 653 42.74 -53.88 38.61
CA ARG A 653 44.13 -54.09 38.15
C ARG A 653 44.31 -53.84 36.66
N SER A 654 43.33 -54.23 35.85
CA SER A 654 43.25 -53.96 34.42
C SER A 654 42.79 -52.54 34.10
N LYS A 655 42.45 -51.75 35.13
CA LYS A 655 41.93 -50.38 35.03
C LYS A 655 40.62 -50.31 34.26
N ARG A 656 39.78 -51.35 34.34
CA ARG A 656 38.55 -51.48 33.58
C ARG A 656 37.38 -51.85 34.48
N ALA A 657 36.25 -51.18 34.30
CA ALA A 657 34.94 -51.65 34.78
C ALA A 657 33.96 -51.72 33.61
N ILE A 658 33.10 -52.73 33.61
CA ILE A 658 32.02 -52.85 32.63
C ILE A 658 30.73 -52.34 33.29
N ILE A 659 30.14 -51.30 32.72
CA ILE A 659 28.84 -50.76 33.14
C ILE A 659 27.77 -51.23 32.16
N THR A 660 26.76 -51.90 32.70
CA THR A 660 25.61 -52.41 31.95
C THR A 660 24.34 -51.79 32.48
N PHE A 661 23.49 -51.29 31.58
CA PHE A 661 22.16 -50.78 31.93
C PHE A 661 21.13 -51.86 31.61
N ASN A 662 20.42 -52.35 32.63
CA ASN A 662 19.34 -53.32 32.49
C ASN A 662 17.99 -52.62 32.68
N ASN A 663 16.97 -53.12 31.97
CA ASN A 663 15.60 -52.62 32.04
C ASN A 663 14.76 -53.31 33.10
#